data_AF-A0AB39NDJ2-F1
#
_entry.id   AF-A0AB39NDJ2-F1
#
_cell.length_a   1.000
_cell.length_b   1.000
_cell.length_c   1.000
_cell.angle_alpha   90.00
_cell.angle_beta   90.00
_cell.angle_gamma   90.00
#
_symmetry.space_group_name_H-M   'P 1'
#
loop_
_entity.id
_entity.type
_entity.pdbx_description
1 polymer ?
#
loop_
_entity_poly.entity_id
_entity_poly.type
_entity_poly.pdbx_seq_one_letter_code
_entity_poly.pdbx_strand_id
1 'polypeptide(L)'
;MRRLRRGTAALALGLLGALITPAGTAHAASFEVLVFSKTAGFRHDAIPAGIDALRTLGGQNDFTVAATEDAGAFTASNLASYEAVVFLNTTGDVLNSAQQNALQSYVDSGGGYVGVHAAADTEYDWPYYGQLVGAWFQSHPAIQQATIRTEDRTHPATTHLGATWTRTDEWYNYRANPRPNVRVLQTLDESTYSGGSMGADHPITWCHSQGTGRSFYTGLGHTIESYADPAFRSLLLGGVRYAAGQATADCSAPAGNGQIEAESYSSGSGVQVAAHAPASGGQTLGYIEHGDWAGYSHVTTAGAKTFTAKVSSAGAGGTIEIRSGSAGGTLLGSVAVPVTGGWETFTTVTTPLTASASGSLFLRFTGGGGALFDIDTFRLGAETTAGPLSDDVHLFYYPWYGSPTVNGGWRHWQQGGHTPPDGLGADLYPALGPYDSGDFDGTVDQHMKWVARSGAGVIVHSWWGRGSYEDRLARGVLDAAQEQGIQVAWHLEPYSGRTGASTAADIEYINSTYGSHPAFHRSADHGGKGAFYVFQSLDITDWTALDQVTDTSIVLAQTTDTTKIAHFSGMYTYDGIAGATAPGWKQAGDYARAHGLIWAPSVAPGYIDDRAVPGNATPTVERADGAAYDRQWSNALDPAIGGSPTWVSVTSFNEWHEGSSIEPADSTPPAGHGYQTYSGAYGQTGEAAQTAYLDRTAYWVGRFQGAAAD
;
A
#
# COMPACT_ATOMS: atom_id res chain seq x y z
N MET A 1 96.66 -7.92 4.80
CA MET A 1 96.67 -9.01 5.80
C MET A 1 95.31 -9.68 5.84
N ARG A 2 95.33 -11.01 5.67
CA ARG A 2 94.35 -12.06 6.02
C ARG A 2 93.01 -11.72 6.73
N ARG A 3 91.98 -12.45 6.23
CA ARG A 3 90.84 -13.13 6.90
C ARG A 3 89.54 -12.33 7.10
N LEU A 4 88.45 -12.66 6.39
CA LEU A 4 87.45 -13.75 6.59
C LEU A 4 86.44 -13.46 7.73
N ARG A 5 85.16 -13.16 7.40
CA ARG A 5 84.00 -14.09 7.42
C ARG A 5 82.64 -13.39 7.67
N ARG A 6 81.65 -13.83 6.87
CA ARG A 6 80.21 -14.05 7.16
C ARG A 6 79.38 -12.79 7.45
N GLY A 7 78.25 -12.51 6.81
CA GLY A 7 77.40 -13.26 5.89
C GLY A 7 75.95 -12.84 6.17
N THR A 8 75.17 -12.53 5.12
CA THR A 8 73.69 -12.56 5.10
C THR A 8 73.26 -12.35 3.66
N ALA A 9 72.56 -13.33 3.11
CA ALA A 9 71.95 -13.26 1.78
C ALA A 9 70.67 -12.42 1.87
N ALA A 10 70.56 -11.38 1.04
CA ALA A 10 69.32 -10.65 0.80
C ALA A 10 68.68 -11.24 -0.47
N LEU A 11 67.56 -11.95 -0.32
CA LEU A 11 66.66 -12.27 -1.42
C LEU A 11 65.78 -11.04 -1.68
N ALA A 12 66.00 -10.35 -2.79
CA ALA A 12 65.03 -9.43 -3.36
C ALA A 12 64.19 -10.21 -4.37
N LEU A 13 62.95 -10.55 -4.01
CA LEU A 13 61.95 -11.02 -4.97
C LEU A 13 61.34 -9.79 -5.66
N GLY A 14 61.66 -9.61 -6.94
CA GLY A 14 60.90 -8.73 -7.82
C GLY A 14 59.58 -9.39 -8.17
N LEU A 15 58.45 -8.82 -7.73
CA LEU A 15 57.15 -9.16 -8.27
C LEU A 15 56.96 -8.47 -9.62
N LEU A 16 56.84 -9.27 -10.68
CA LEU A 16 56.25 -8.87 -11.95
C LEU A 16 54.78 -8.48 -11.71
N GLY A 17 54.45 -7.20 -11.89
CA GLY A 17 53.07 -6.75 -12.02
C GLY A 17 52.51 -7.20 -13.38
N ALA A 18 51.74 -8.29 -13.37
CA ALA A 18 50.86 -8.61 -14.49
C ALA A 18 49.69 -7.61 -14.46
N LEU A 19 49.69 -6.68 -15.43
CA LEU A 19 48.54 -5.84 -15.74
C LEU A 19 47.41 -6.75 -16.25
N ILE A 20 46.54 -7.17 -15.33
CA ILE A 20 45.22 -7.69 -15.69
C ILE A 20 44.39 -6.45 -16.05
N THR A 21 44.31 -6.13 -17.33
CA THR A 21 43.27 -5.26 -17.86
C THR A 21 41.92 -5.88 -17.51
N PRO A 22 40.99 -5.15 -16.86
CA PRO A 22 39.63 -5.66 -16.69
C PRO A 22 39.07 -5.94 -18.09
N ALA A 23 38.60 -7.17 -18.31
CA ALA A 23 37.85 -7.53 -19.50
C ALA A 23 36.68 -6.54 -19.64
N GLY A 24 36.54 -5.96 -20.83
CA GLY A 24 35.45 -5.05 -21.15
C GLY A 24 34.11 -5.69 -20.80
N THR A 25 33.22 -4.86 -20.27
CA THR A 25 31.79 -5.15 -20.12
C THR A 25 31.28 -5.80 -21.40
N ALA A 26 30.68 -6.99 -21.29
CA ALA A 26 29.98 -7.62 -22.40
C ALA A 26 28.92 -6.64 -22.94
N HIS A 27 29.09 -6.23 -24.19
CA HIS A 27 28.10 -5.43 -24.93
C HIS A 27 26.80 -6.25 -25.00
N ALA A 28 25.66 -5.66 -24.62
CA ALA A 28 24.36 -6.31 -24.83
C ALA A 28 24.17 -6.59 -26.33
N ALA A 29 23.62 -7.76 -26.68
CA ALA A 29 23.37 -8.09 -28.08
C ALA A 29 22.38 -7.09 -28.68
N SER A 30 22.65 -6.63 -29.91
CA SER A 30 21.74 -5.72 -30.62
C SER A 30 20.39 -6.40 -30.90
N PHE A 31 19.29 -5.71 -30.66
CA PHE A 31 17.92 -6.21 -30.87
C PHE A 31 17.17 -5.40 -31.95
N GLU A 32 16.06 -5.90 -32.47
CA GLU A 32 15.28 -5.22 -33.52
C GLU A 32 13.89 -4.79 -33.02
N VAL A 33 13.44 -3.61 -33.45
CA VAL A 33 12.13 -3.05 -33.13
C VAL A 33 11.34 -2.78 -34.41
N LEU A 34 10.10 -3.28 -34.46
CA LEU A 34 9.16 -2.96 -35.54
C LEU A 34 8.30 -1.75 -35.13
N VAL A 35 8.37 -0.66 -35.87
CA VAL A 35 7.49 0.51 -35.71
C VAL A 35 6.37 0.44 -36.72
N PHE A 36 5.15 0.27 -36.25
CA PHE A 36 3.93 0.25 -37.02
C PHE A 36 3.14 1.55 -36.83
N SER A 37 2.76 2.20 -37.92
CA SER A 37 2.11 3.53 -37.91
C SER A 37 0.93 3.66 -38.87
N LYS A 38 0.32 2.53 -39.24
CA LYS A 38 -0.88 2.52 -40.08
C LYS A 38 -2.04 3.20 -39.35
N THR A 39 -2.81 3.99 -40.08
CA THR A 39 -4.01 4.67 -39.59
C THR A 39 -5.20 4.35 -40.50
N ALA A 40 -6.30 3.91 -39.92
CA ALA A 40 -7.63 3.82 -40.54
C ALA A 40 -8.59 4.93 -40.04
N GLY A 41 -8.16 5.71 -39.04
CA GLY A 41 -8.83 6.91 -38.54
C GLY A 41 -8.01 8.19 -38.78
N PHE A 42 -7.96 9.07 -37.77
CA PHE A 42 -7.19 10.31 -37.84
C PHE A 42 -5.69 10.04 -38.03
N ARG A 43 -5.03 10.83 -38.88
CA ARG A 43 -3.60 10.71 -39.14
C ARG A 43 -2.84 11.86 -38.50
N HIS A 44 -1.90 11.51 -37.63
CA HIS A 44 -1.08 12.47 -36.88
C HIS A 44 0.13 12.93 -37.69
N ASP A 45 0.34 14.24 -37.78
CA ASP A 45 1.51 14.83 -38.48
C ASP A 45 2.85 14.49 -37.79
N ALA A 46 2.82 14.05 -36.54
CA ALA A 46 4.02 13.69 -35.78
C ALA A 46 4.58 12.29 -36.10
N ILE A 47 3.89 11.46 -36.89
CA ILE A 47 4.36 10.11 -37.26
C ILE A 47 5.78 10.12 -37.83
N PRO A 48 6.14 10.95 -38.84
CA PRO A 48 7.51 11.00 -39.36
C PRO A 48 8.55 11.38 -38.29
N ALA A 49 8.24 12.37 -37.45
CA ALA A 49 9.13 12.80 -36.37
C ALA A 49 9.35 11.69 -35.33
N GLY A 50 8.31 10.91 -35.02
CA GLY A 50 8.42 9.76 -34.11
C GLY A 50 9.24 8.61 -34.66
N ILE A 51 9.10 8.28 -35.95
CA ILE A 51 9.94 7.28 -36.62
C ILE A 51 11.40 7.70 -36.59
N ASP A 52 11.70 8.97 -36.91
CA ASP A 52 13.06 9.48 -36.92
C ASP A 52 13.68 9.53 -35.50
N ALA A 53 12.88 9.87 -34.49
CA ALA A 53 13.30 9.83 -33.09
C ALA A 53 13.64 8.40 -32.64
N LEU A 54 12.78 7.40 -32.94
CA LEU A 54 13.04 6.00 -32.59
C LEU A 54 14.26 5.44 -33.32
N ARG A 55 14.46 5.77 -34.60
CA ARG A 55 15.68 5.42 -35.35
C ARG A 55 16.94 6.03 -34.75
N THR A 56 16.86 7.29 -34.35
CA THR A 56 17.97 8.00 -33.69
C THR A 56 18.31 7.34 -32.36
N LEU A 57 17.29 7.02 -31.55
CA LEU A 57 17.46 6.30 -30.29
C LEU A 57 18.09 4.92 -30.53
N GLY A 58 17.63 4.19 -31.53
CA GLY A 58 18.18 2.88 -31.90
C GLY A 58 19.66 2.94 -32.23
N GLY A 59 20.05 3.86 -33.11
CA GLY A 59 21.46 4.07 -33.48
C GLY A 59 22.36 4.51 -32.31
N GLN A 60 21.78 5.00 -31.21
CA GLN A 60 22.50 5.41 -30.00
C GLN A 60 22.48 4.36 -28.88
N ASN A 61 21.65 3.31 -28.98
CA ASN A 61 21.32 2.44 -27.84
C ASN A 61 21.24 0.95 -28.22
N ASP A 62 21.99 0.53 -29.24
CA ASP A 62 22.17 -0.86 -29.65
C ASP A 62 20.88 -1.58 -30.10
N PHE A 63 20.00 -0.88 -30.83
CA PHE A 63 18.88 -1.53 -31.52
C PHE A 63 18.59 -0.92 -32.90
N THR A 64 17.99 -1.71 -33.80
CA THR A 64 17.57 -1.24 -35.13
C THR A 64 16.07 -1.03 -35.17
N VAL A 65 15.61 -0.17 -36.08
CA VAL A 65 14.19 0.15 -36.25
C VAL A 65 13.76 -0.11 -37.69
N ALA A 66 12.87 -1.08 -37.87
CA ALA A 66 12.12 -1.28 -39.11
C ALA A 66 10.78 -0.56 -38.99
N ALA A 67 10.50 0.42 -39.84
CA ALA A 67 9.24 1.16 -39.81
C ALA A 67 8.34 0.77 -40.99
N THR A 68 7.06 0.53 -40.75
CA THR A 68 6.09 0.14 -41.77
C THR A 68 4.68 0.67 -41.47
N GLU A 69 3.89 0.83 -42.52
CA GLU A 69 2.43 1.02 -42.44
C GLU A 69 1.70 -0.18 -43.06
N ASP A 70 2.42 -1.20 -43.53
CA ASP A 70 1.85 -2.41 -44.11
C ASP A 70 1.49 -3.44 -43.03
N ALA A 71 0.19 -3.64 -42.81
CA ALA A 71 -0.32 -4.66 -41.88
C ALA A 71 0.07 -6.09 -42.29
N GLY A 72 0.46 -6.31 -43.55
CA GLY A 72 1.03 -7.58 -44.03
C GLY A 72 2.29 -8.03 -43.27
N ALA A 73 2.95 -7.12 -42.53
CA ALA A 73 4.06 -7.43 -41.65
C ALA A 73 3.66 -8.26 -40.41
N PHE A 74 2.38 -8.30 -40.03
CA PHE A 74 1.89 -9.05 -38.86
C PHE A 74 1.66 -10.52 -39.19
N THR A 75 2.78 -11.24 -39.32
CA THR A 75 2.83 -12.69 -39.45
C THR A 75 3.71 -13.27 -38.34
N ALA A 76 3.43 -14.50 -37.88
CA ALA A 76 4.23 -15.13 -36.84
C ALA A 76 5.74 -15.17 -37.18
N SER A 77 6.09 -15.47 -38.44
CA SER A 77 7.48 -15.53 -38.88
C SER A 77 8.17 -14.17 -38.89
N ASN A 78 7.45 -13.10 -39.23
CA ASN A 78 8.05 -11.77 -39.28
C ASN A 78 8.17 -11.16 -37.88
N LEU A 79 7.14 -11.31 -37.05
CA LEU A 79 7.14 -10.79 -35.67
C LEU A 79 8.21 -11.45 -34.79
N ALA A 80 8.56 -12.72 -35.06
CA ALA A 80 9.62 -13.42 -34.34
C ALA A 80 11.03 -12.79 -34.52
N SER A 81 11.22 -11.90 -35.49
CA SER A 81 12.48 -11.17 -35.69
C SER A 81 12.64 -9.94 -34.80
N TYR A 82 11.60 -9.55 -34.05
CA TYR A 82 11.57 -8.31 -33.29
C TYR A 82 11.34 -8.56 -31.79
N GLU A 83 12.14 -7.92 -30.95
CA GLU A 83 11.98 -7.97 -29.49
C GLU A 83 10.84 -7.07 -29.00
N ALA A 84 10.49 -6.03 -29.75
CA ALA A 84 9.31 -5.21 -29.49
C ALA A 84 8.63 -4.69 -30.77
N VAL A 85 7.32 -4.52 -30.70
CA VAL A 85 6.49 -3.85 -31.70
C VAL A 85 5.94 -2.55 -31.12
N VAL A 86 6.22 -1.42 -31.79
CA VAL A 86 5.74 -0.10 -31.42
C VAL A 86 4.54 0.26 -32.31
N PHE A 87 3.41 0.58 -31.70
CA PHE A 87 2.27 1.22 -32.35
C PHE A 87 2.42 2.73 -32.15
N LEU A 88 2.91 3.40 -33.19
CA LEU A 88 3.19 4.83 -33.17
C LEU A 88 2.04 5.57 -33.83
N ASN A 89 1.17 6.20 -33.02
CA ASN A 89 0.06 7.02 -33.50
C ASN A 89 -0.88 6.30 -34.49
N THR A 90 -1.08 4.99 -34.33
CA THR A 90 -2.09 4.23 -35.08
C THR A 90 -3.49 4.69 -34.70
N THR A 91 -4.48 4.54 -35.58
CA THR A 91 -5.88 4.86 -35.29
C THR A 91 -6.82 3.94 -36.06
N GLY A 92 -7.98 3.62 -35.50
CA GLY A 92 -9.01 2.78 -36.11
C GLY A 92 -8.69 1.27 -36.13
N ASP A 93 -9.40 0.54 -37.00
CA ASP A 93 -9.21 -0.90 -37.22
C ASP A 93 -8.15 -1.11 -38.33
N VAL A 94 -6.97 -1.59 -37.94
CA VAL A 94 -5.76 -1.59 -38.77
C VAL A 94 -5.25 -2.99 -39.09
N LEU A 95 -5.67 -3.99 -38.33
CA LEU A 95 -5.32 -5.41 -38.44
C LEU A 95 -6.58 -6.27 -38.69
N ASN A 96 -6.52 -7.15 -39.69
CA ASN A 96 -7.55 -8.18 -39.83
C ASN A 96 -7.35 -9.31 -38.80
N SER A 97 -8.31 -10.24 -38.70
CA SER A 97 -8.29 -11.32 -37.72
C SER A 97 -7.02 -12.21 -37.76
N ALA A 98 -6.42 -12.43 -38.93
CA ALA A 98 -5.18 -13.21 -39.03
C ALA A 98 -3.99 -12.45 -38.43
N GLN A 99 -3.95 -11.13 -38.63
CA GLN A 99 -2.90 -10.24 -38.12
C GLN A 99 -3.07 -9.98 -36.62
N GLN A 100 -4.32 -9.82 -36.14
CA GLN A 100 -4.67 -9.78 -34.72
C GLN A 100 -4.17 -11.05 -34.00
N ASN A 101 -4.47 -12.23 -34.55
CA ASN A 101 -3.99 -13.51 -34.00
C ASN A 101 -2.45 -13.60 -33.97
N ALA A 102 -1.77 -13.06 -34.99
CA ALA A 102 -0.30 -13.05 -35.02
C ALA A 102 0.28 -12.13 -33.93
N LEU A 103 -0.27 -10.93 -33.75
CA LEU A 103 0.15 -10.01 -32.69
C LEU A 103 -0.12 -10.60 -31.30
N GLN A 104 -1.32 -11.14 -31.07
CA GLN A 104 -1.66 -11.78 -29.80
C GLN A 104 -0.70 -12.93 -29.50
N SER A 105 -0.50 -13.86 -30.44
CA SER A 105 0.42 -14.99 -30.24
C SER A 105 1.85 -14.53 -29.96
N TYR A 106 2.30 -13.46 -30.63
CA TYR A 106 3.62 -12.86 -30.40
C TYR A 106 3.78 -12.33 -28.98
N VAL A 107 2.82 -11.53 -28.50
CA VAL A 107 2.86 -10.97 -27.13
C VAL A 107 2.69 -12.07 -26.09
N ASP A 108 1.72 -12.97 -26.26
CA ASP A 108 1.46 -14.08 -25.33
C ASP A 108 2.68 -15.00 -25.17
N SER A 109 3.54 -15.09 -26.20
CA SER A 109 4.79 -15.86 -26.21
C SER A 109 6.03 -15.07 -25.78
N GLY A 110 5.86 -13.85 -25.26
CA GLY A 110 6.94 -13.09 -24.63
C GLY A 110 7.40 -11.87 -25.41
N GLY A 111 6.77 -11.55 -26.53
CA GLY A 111 7.04 -10.34 -27.31
C GLY A 111 6.68 -9.04 -26.59
N GLY A 112 7.36 -7.95 -26.94
CA GLY A 112 7.12 -6.62 -26.37
C GLY A 112 6.14 -5.78 -27.18
N TYR A 113 5.29 -5.01 -26.51
CA TYR A 113 4.41 -4.01 -27.13
C TYR A 113 4.68 -2.62 -26.53
N VAL A 114 4.70 -1.61 -27.40
CA VAL A 114 4.79 -0.19 -27.03
C VAL A 114 3.71 0.59 -27.75
N GLY A 115 2.76 1.19 -27.03
CA GLY A 115 1.78 2.11 -27.61
C GLY A 115 2.16 3.57 -27.36
N VAL A 116 2.06 4.41 -28.39
CA VAL A 116 2.35 5.86 -28.30
C VAL A 116 1.13 6.66 -28.76
N HIS A 117 0.68 7.56 -27.88
CA HIS A 117 -0.42 8.50 -28.05
C HIS A 117 -1.70 7.84 -28.59
N ALA A 118 -1.93 7.96 -29.91
CA ALA A 118 -3.16 7.50 -30.55
C ALA A 118 -3.30 5.97 -30.63
N ALA A 119 -2.28 5.21 -30.22
CA ALA A 119 -2.41 3.76 -30.08
C ALA A 119 -3.63 3.34 -29.22
N ALA A 120 -4.11 4.17 -28.28
CA ALA A 120 -5.35 3.90 -27.53
C ALA A 120 -6.65 4.10 -28.36
N ASP A 121 -6.58 4.74 -29.52
CA ASP A 121 -7.66 4.92 -30.51
C ASP A 121 -7.60 3.83 -31.60
N THR A 122 -7.24 2.59 -31.24
CA THR A 122 -6.99 1.49 -32.19
C THR A 122 -7.74 0.22 -31.77
N GLU A 123 -8.27 -0.53 -32.74
CA GLU A 123 -8.85 -1.89 -32.58
C GLU A 123 -9.97 -2.02 -31.51
N TYR A 124 -10.95 -1.10 -31.51
CA TYR A 124 -12.02 -1.08 -30.49
C TYR A 124 -12.89 -2.34 -30.40
N ASP A 125 -13.04 -3.07 -31.51
CA ASP A 125 -13.85 -4.29 -31.57
C ASP A 125 -13.06 -5.55 -31.16
N TRP A 126 -11.80 -5.40 -30.78
CA TRP A 126 -10.91 -6.49 -30.38
C TRP A 126 -10.52 -6.37 -28.90
N PRO A 127 -11.24 -7.06 -27.97
CA PRO A 127 -11.01 -6.93 -26.53
C PRO A 127 -9.58 -7.20 -26.05
N TYR A 128 -8.86 -8.10 -26.73
CA TYR A 128 -7.46 -8.36 -26.41
C TYR A 128 -6.60 -7.12 -26.61
N TYR A 129 -6.86 -6.30 -27.64
CA TYR A 129 -6.13 -5.05 -27.82
C TYR A 129 -6.42 -4.05 -26.71
N GLY A 130 -7.68 -3.95 -26.27
CA GLY A 130 -8.06 -3.12 -25.12
C GLY A 130 -7.29 -3.49 -23.85
N GLN A 131 -7.09 -4.80 -23.61
CA GLN A 131 -6.25 -5.30 -22.52
C GLN A 131 -4.77 -4.98 -22.75
N LEU A 132 -4.28 -5.18 -23.98
CA LEU A 132 -2.89 -4.94 -24.36
C LEU A 132 -2.49 -3.47 -24.17
N VAL A 133 -3.33 -2.52 -24.59
CA VAL A 133 -3.06 -1.08 -24.43
C VAL A 133 -3.39 -0.59 -23.02
N GLY A 134 -4.27 -1.28 -22.29
CA GLY A 134 -4.65 -1.00 -20.90
C GLY A 134 -5.89 -0.12 -20.77
N ALA A 135 -6.07 0.87 -21.64
CA ALA A 135 -7.31 1.64 -21.75
C ALA A 135 -7.50 2.25 -23.15
N TRP A 136 -8.74 2.29 -23.59
CA TRP A 136 -9.13 2.85 -24.88
C TRP A 136 -9.40 4.35 -24.80
N PHE A 137 -9.13 5.07 -25.90
CA PHE A 137 -9.45 6.47 -26.07
C PHE A 137 -10.97 6.74 -26.00
N GLN A 138 -11.34 7.82 -25.33
CA GLN A 138 -12.72 8.34 -25.22
C GLN A 138 -12.87 9.73 -25.85
N SER A 139 -12.01 10.68 -25.47
CA SER A 139 -12.06 12.07 -25.95
C SER A 139 -10.74 12.78 -25.64
N HIS A 140 -10.55 13.98 -26.17
CA HIS A 140 -9.43 14.86 -25.79
C HIS A 140 -9.88 16.33 -25.87
N PRO A 141 -9.29 17.24 -25.09
CA PRO A 141 -9.45 18.68 -25.28
C PRO A 141 -8.50 19.19 -26.37
N ALA A 142 -8.45 20.51 -26.54
CA ALA A 142 -7.43 21.14 -27.39
C ALA A 142 -6.03 20.93 -26.81
N ILE A 143 -5.02 20.90 -27.70
CA ILE A 143 -3.60 20.91 -27.33
C ILE A 143 -3.34 22.08 -26.39
N GLN A 144 -2.82 21.79 -25.21
CA GLN A 144 -2.54 22.79 -24.19
C GLN A 144 -1.46 22.30 -23.24
N GLN A 145 -0.96 23.19 -22.40
CA GLN A 145 0.00 22.81 -21.36
C GLN A 145 -0.73 22.13 -20.20
N ALA A 146 -0.11 21.10 -19.62
CA ALA A 146 -0.53 20.48 -18.37
C ALA A 146 0.70 20.05 -17.56
N THR A 147 0.51 19.88 -16.26
CA THR A 147 1.48 19.25 -15.37
C THR A 147 1.21 17.75 -15.29
N ILE A 148 2.25 16.97 -15.59
CA ILE A 148 2.28 15.53 -15.40
C ILE A 148 2.98 15.25 -14.06
N ARG A 149 2.40 14.41 -13.22
CA ARG A 149 3.02 13.88 -12.01
C ARG A 149 3.68 12.54 -12.33
N THR A 150 4.95 12.39 -11.95
CA THR A 150 5.68 11.12 -12.12
C THR A 150 5.55 10.32 -10.82
N GLU A 151 4.64 9.34 -10.82
CA GLU A 151 4.33 8.53 -9.64
C GLU A 151 5.40 7.48 -9.36
N ASP A 152 5.79 6.75 -10.41
CA ASP A 152 6.88 5.77 -10.34
C ASP A 152 8.11 6.35 -11.02
N ARG A 153 9.14 6.67 -10.24
CA ARG A 153 10.44 7.16 -10.71
C ARG A 153 11.53 6.09 -10.71
N THR A 154 11.16 4.83 -10.52
CA THR A 154 12.08 3.68 -10.55
C THR A 154 12.11 3.01 -11.92
N HIS A 155 11.02 3.13 -12.69
CA HIS A 155 10.94 2.58 -14.04
C HIS A 155 11.97 3.24 -14.99
N PRO A 156 12.63 2.48 -15.89
CA PRO A 156 13.62 3.01 -16.85
C PRO A 156 13.10 4.16 -17.74
N ALA A 157 11.79 4.23 -17.96
CA ALA A 157 11.13 5.28 -18.74
C ALA A 157 10.88 6.58 -17.97
N THR A 158 11.03 6.59 -16.65
CA THR A 158 10.66 7.74 -15.81
C THR A 158 11.73 8.11 -14.79
N THR A 159 12.78 7.31 -14.61
CA THR A 159 13.84 7.56 -13.62
C THR A 159 14.62 8.87 -13.82
N HIS A 160 14.66 9.38 -15.05
CA HIS A 160 15.28 10.68 -15.36
C HIS A 160 14.36 11.89 -15.12
N LEU A 161 13.08 11.66 -14.80
CA LEU A 161 12.09 12.73 -14.62
C LEU A 161 12.04 13.19 -13.16
N GLY A 162 11.74 14.48 -12.98
CA GLY A 162 11.36 15.01 -11.68
C GLY A 162 9.98 14.51 -11.22
N ALA A 163 9.61 14.85 -9.98
CA ALA A 163 8.28 14.54 -9.43
C ALA A 163 7.14 15.12 -10.28
N THR A 164 7.38 16.25 -10.95
CA THR A 164 6.46 16.87 -11.91
C THR A 164 7.19 17.21 -13.20
N TRP A 165 6.48 17.10 -14.32
CA TRP A 165 6.93 17.51 -15.64
C TRP A 165 5.82 18.27 -16.36
N THR A 166 6.03 19.56 -16.59
CA THR A 166 5.07 20.40 -17.32
C THR A 166 5.43 20.46 -18.79
N ARG A 167 4.47 20.14 -19.66
CA ARG A 167 4.67 20.18 -21.11
C ARG A 167 3.35 20.44 -21.85
N THR A 168 3.45 20.68 -23.16
CA THR A 168 2.30 20.87 -24.05
C THR A 168 2.11 19.65 -24.92
N ASP A 169 0.90 19.08 -24.91
CA ASP A 169 0.51 17.95 -25.75
C ASP A 169 -1.03 17.92 -25.93
N GLU A 170 -1.55 16.91 -26.63
CA GLU A 170 -2.98 16.58 -26.63
C GLU A 170 -3.29 15.50 -25.57
N TRP A 171 -4.15 15.85 -24.60
CA TRP A 171 -4.39 15.00 -23.42
C TRP A 171 -5.58 14.06 -23.63
N TYR A 172 -5.32 12.76 -23.75
CA TYR A 172 -6.39 11.78 -23.93
C TYR A 172 -7.12 11.48 -22.62
N ASN A 173 -8.45 11.56 -22.67
CA ASN A 173 -9.34 10.91 -21.72
C ASN A 173 -9.59 9.48 -22.18
N TYR A 174 -9.75 8.57 -21.22
CA TYR A 174 -9.92 7.14 -21.48
C TYR A 174 -11.32 6.65 -21.15
N ARG A 175 -11.75 5.56 -21.79
CA ARG A 175 -13.08 4.94 -21.55
C ARG A 175 -13.19 4.34 -20.16
N ALA A 176 -12.06 3.96 -19.57
CA ALA A 176 -11.94 3.43 -18.22
C ALA A 176 -10.58 3.85 -17.63
N ASN A 177 -10.51 3.94 -16.31
CA ASN A 177 -9.25 4.15 -15.62
C ASN A 177 -8.43 2.84 -15.63
N PRO A 178 -7.20 2.83 -16.18
CA PRO A 178 -6.41 1.60 -16.31
C PRO A 178 -5.78 1.15 -14.99
N ARG A 179 -5.69 2.01 -13.96
CA ARG A 179 -4.94 1.78 -12.72
C ARG A 179 -5.18 0.42 -12.05
N PRO A 180 -6.40 -0.16 -12.00
CA PRO A 180 -6.61 -1.48 -11.41
C PRO A 180 -5.82 -2.61 -12.08
N ASN A 181 -5.47 -2.45 -13.36
CA ASN A 181 -4.89 -3.51 -14.19
C ASN A 181 -3.44 -3.23 -14.63
N VAL A 182 -2.90 -2.05 -14.32
CA VAL A 182 -1.58 -1.62 -14.80
C VAL A 182 -0.76 -0.95 -13.70
N ARG A 183 0.57 -0.97 -13.83
CA ARG A 183 1.44 -0.07 -13.09
C ARG A 183 1.38 1.31 -13.74
N VAL A 184 0.73 2.26 -13.08
CA VAL A 184 0.74 3.67 -13.50
C VAL A 184 2.11 4.27 -13.19
N LEU A 185 2.73 4.86 -14.21
CA LEU A 185 4.03 5.53 -14.11
C LEU A 185 3.87 7.04 -13.99
N GLN A 186 2.85 7.59 -14.66
CA GLN A 186 2.56 9.02 -14.66
C GLN A 186 1.06 9.29 -14.72
N THR A 187 0.63 10.37 -14.06
CA THR A 187 -0.73 10.90 -14.09
C THR A 187 -0.76 12.37 -14.50
N LEU A 188 -1.87 12.81 -15.11
CA LEU A 188 -2.13 14.22 -15.39
C LEU A 188 -2.75 14.91 -14.18
N ASP A 189 -2.30 16.13 -13.88
CA ASP A 189 -2.95 17.02 -12.93
C ASP A 189 -4.04 17.83 -13.64
N GLU A 190 -5.29 17.35 -13.58
CA GLU A 190 -6.44 18.01 -14.20
C GLU A 190 -6.70 19.43 -13.66
N SER A 191 -6.12 19.84 -12.53
CA SER A 191 -6.23 21.24 -12.07
C SER A 191 -5.41 22.23 -12.91
N THR A 192 -4.48 21.73 -13.73
CA THR A 192 -3.53 22.55 -14.51
C THR A 192 -3.94 22.77 -15.96
N TYR A 193 -5.01 22.13 -16.41
CA TYR A 193 -5.54 22.23 -17.78
C TYR A 193 -7.07 22.08 -17.79
N SER A 194 -7.69 22.25 -18.95
CA SER A 194 -9.15 22.15 -19.09
C SER A 194 -9.57 21.01 -20.03
N GLY A 195 -10.70 20.36 -19.70
CA GLY A 195 -11.32 19.31 -20.50
C GLY A 195 -10.87 17.88 -20.20
N GLY A 196 -10.13 17.68 -19.10
CA GLY A 196 -9.99 16.37 -18.46
C GLY A 196 -11.33 15.85 -17.95
N SER A 197 -11.53 14.53 -18.01
CA SER A 197 -12.76 13.87 -17.57
C SER A 197 -12.52 12.61 -16.73
N MET A 198 -11.27 12.38 -16.30
CA MET A 198 -10.87 11.22 -15.51
C MET A 198 -10.87 11.54 -14.01
N GLY A 199 -10.90 12.83 -13.64
CA GLY A 199 -11.04 13.29 -12.27
C GLY A 199 -9.71 13.34 -11.52
N ALA A 200 -9.71 12.96 -10.24
CA ALA A 200 -8.53 13.05 -9.37
C ALA A 200 -7.38 12.11 -9.80
N ASP A 201 -7.70 11.04 -10.52
CA ASP A 201 -6.74 10.07 -11.02
C ASP A 201 -6.84 9.94 -12.54
N HIS A 202 -5.88 10.54 -13.24
CA HIS A 202 -5.80 10.51 -14.71
C HIS A 202 -4.49 9.88 -15.18
N PRO A 203 -4.37 8.54 -15.21
CA PRO A 203 -3.18 7.87 -15.74
C PRO A 203 -2.91 8.26 -17.19
N ILE A 204 -1.66 8.56 -17.51
CA ILE A 204 -1.24 8.97 -18.86
C ILE A 204 -0.04 8.16 -19.40
N THR A 205 0.74 7.52 -18.52
CA THR A 205 1.79 6.58 -18.90
C THR A 205 1.75 5.39 -17.96
N TRP A 206 1.78 4.17 -18.48
CA TRP A 206 1.72 2.94 -17.67
C TRP A 206 2.41 1.75 -18.35
N CYS A 207 2.62 0.69 -17.58
CA CYS A 207 3.10 -0.59 -18.07
C CYS A 207 2.41 -1.76 -17.36
N HIS A 208 2.36 -2.92 -18.03
CA HIS A 208 1.91 -4.18 -17.43
C HIS A 208 2.43 -5.40 -18.18
N SER A 209 2.33 -6.59 -17.57
CA SER A 209 2.50 -7.85 -18.29
C SER A 209 1.23 -8.20 -19.08
N GLN A 210 1.39 -8.78 -20.27
CA GLN A 210 0.30 -9.34 -21.06
C GLN A 210 0.71 -10.76 -21.47
N GLY A 211 0.04 -11.78 -20.91
CA GLY A 211 0.51 -13.15 -21.02
C GLY A 211 1.93 -13.29 -20.44
N THR A 212 2.88 -13.77 -21.25
CA THR A 212 4.32 -13.76 -20.89
C THR A 212 5.09 -12.54 -21.45
N GLY A 213 4.41 -11.69 -22.22
CA GLY A 213 4.93 -10.48 -22.83
C GLY A 213 4.88 -9.26 -21.92
N ARG A 214 5.31 -8.12 -22.47
CA ARG A 214 5.43 -6.84 -21.76
C ARG A 214 4.75 -5.75 -22.57
N SER A 215 3.90 -4.98 -21.92
CA SER A 215 3.20 -3.84 -22.50
C SER A 215 3.65 -2.55 -21.83
N PHE A 216 3.96 -1.55 -22.64
CA PHE A 216 4.16 -0.17 -22.22
C PHE A 216 3.28 0.74 -23.06
N TYR A 217 2.64 1.72 -22.43
CA TYR A 217 1.86 2.74 -23.13
C TYR A 217 2.14 4.12 -22.57
N THR A 218 2.18 5.11 -23.46
CA THR A 218 2.12 6.52 -23.09
C THR A 218 1.11 7.25 -23.97
N GLY A 219 0.22 8.03 -23.36
CA GLY A 219 -0.72 8.93 -24.04
C GLY A 219 -0.07 10.19 -24.59
N LEU A 220 1.23 10.34 -24.36
CA LEU A 220 2.06 11.43 -24.86
C LEU A 220 2.52 11.18 -26.30
N GLY A 221 2.84 12.24 -27.04
CA GLY A 221 3.47 12.16 -28.36
C GLY A 221 2.57 12.54 -29.54
N HIS A 222 1.54 13.37 -29.31
CA HIS A 222 0.72 13.97 -30.37
C HIS A 222 1.52 14.97 -31.18
N THR A 223 2.23 15.87 -30.48
CA THR A 223 2.91 17.02 -31.11
C THR A 223 4.26 16.64 -31.70
N ILE A 224 4.64 17.30 -32.80
CA ILE A 224 5.97 17.13 -33.42
C ILE A 224 7.08 17.50 -32.42
N GLU A 225 6.84 18.54 -31.63
CA GLU A 225 7.74 19.08 -30.61
C GLU A 225 8.06 18.05 -29.52
N SER A 226 7.13 17.13 -29.21
CA SER A 226 7.38 16.00 -28.30
C SER A 226 8.66 15.27 -28.69
N TYR A 227 8.81 14.96 -29.97
CA TYR A 227 9.93 14.19 -30.49
C TYR A 227 11.22 14.99 -30.60
N ALA A 228 11.24 16.27 -30.28
CA ALA A 228 12.46 17.06 -30.08
C ALA A 228 12.87 17.17 -28.60
N ASP A 229 11.94 16.93 -27.66
CA ASP A 229 12.17 17.01 -26.22
C ASP A 229 13.06 15.84 -25.72
N PRO A 230 14.23 16.12 -25.12
CA PRO A 230 15.09 15.09 -24.55
C PRO A 230 14.40 14.24 -23.47
N ALA A 231 13.52 14.82 -22.65
CA ALA A 231 12.83 14.09 -21.59
C ALA A 231 11.84 13.08 -22.16
N PHE A 232 11.10 13.45 -23.22
CA PHE A 232 10.20 12.54 -23.92
C PHE A 232 10.95 11.43 -24.67
N ARG A 233 12.08 11.77 -25.32
CA ARG A 233 12.93 10.77 -25.98
C ARG A 233 13.47 9.73 -25.00
N SER A 234 13.89 10.15 -23.81
CA SER A 234 14.33 9.24 -22.75
C SER A 234 13.19 8.38 -22.22
N LEU A 235 11.97 8.91 -22.13
CA LEU A 235 10.78 8.12 -21.80
C LEU A 235 10.50 7.03 -22.84
N LEU A 236 10.52 7.39 -24.13
CA LEU A 236 10.36 6.42 -25.22
C LEU A 236 11.46 5.34 -25.19
N LEU A 237 12.72 5.74 -24.97
CA LEU A 237 13.83 4.80 -24.88
C LEU A 237 13.64 3.80 -23.73
N GLY A 238 13.26 4.28 -22.54
CA GLY A 238 13.01 3.42 -21.40
C GLY A 238 11.83 2.47 -21.61
N GLY A 239 10.74 2.94 -22.24
CA GLY A 239 9.60 2.11 -22.61
C GLY A 239 9.95 1.03 -23.62
N VAL A 240 10.70 1.36 -24.67
CA VAL A 240 11.19 0.40 -25.66
C VAL A 240 12.12 -0.64 -25.04
N ARG A 241 13.08 -0.21 -24.20
CA ARG A 241 14.00 -1.13 -23.52
C ARG A 241 13.27 -2.09 -22.57
N TYR A 242 12.27 -1.60 -21.83
CA TYR A 242 11.43 -2.44 -21.00
C TYR A 242 10.65 -3.47 -21.84
N ALA A 243 9.92 -3.02 -22.86
CA ALA A 243 9.12 -3.91 -23.71
C ALA A 243 9.99 -4.98 -24.39
N ALA A 244 11.18 -4.60 -24.87
CA ALA A 244 12.17 -5.50 -25.48
C ALA A 244 12.88 -6.44 -24.49
N GLY A 245 12.60 -6.35 -23.18
CA GLY A 245 13.23 -7.17 -22.14
C GLY A 245 14.69 -6.82 -21.85
N GLN A 246 15.14 -5.64 -22.29
CA GLN A 246 16.51 -5.15 -22.13
C GLN A 246 16.68 -4.29 -20.86
N ALA A 247 15.58 -3.92 -20.22
CA ALA A 247 15.57 -3.30 -18.91
C ALA A 247 14.47 -3.94 -18.05
N THR A 248 14.81 -4.27 -16.81
CA THR A 248 13.87 -4.83 -15.84
C THR A 248 13.13 -3.70 -15.14
N ALA A 249 11.82 -3.85 -14.98
CA ALA A 249 11.00 -2.96 -14.16
C ALA A 249 9.82 -3.75 -13.57
N ASP A 250 9.39 -3.35 -12.38
CA ASP A 250 8.16 -3.87 -11.79
C ASP A 250 6.94 -3.18 -12.40
N CYS A 251 6.40 -3.84 -13.42
CA CYS A 251 5.13 -3.47 -14.04
C CYS A 251 3.99 -4.37 -13.61
N SER A 252 4.09 -5.01 -12.43
CA SER A 252 2.88 -5.59 -11.86
C SER A 252 1.91 -4.44 -11.56
N ALA A 253 0.64 -4.61 -11.94
CA ALA A 253 -0.40 -3.76 -11.37
C ALA A 253 -0.20 -3.76 -9.84
N PRO A 254 -0.30 -2.58 -9.17
CA PRO A 254 0.02 -2.47 -7.75
C PRO A 254 -0.60 -3.66 -7.03
N ALA A 255 0.24 -4.47 -6.36
CA ALA A 255 -0.13 -5.79 -5.86
C ALA A 255 -1.54 -5.74 -5.28
N GLY A 256 -2.49 -6.22 -6.09
CA GLY A 256 -3.90 -6.06 -5.85
C GLY A 256 -4.32 -7.03 -4.77
N ASN A 257 -3.96 -6.71 -3.52
CA ASN A 257 -4.75 -7.05 -2.36
C ASN A 257 -6.04 -6.18 -2.31
N GLY A 258 -6.28 -5.38 -3.35
CA GLY A 258 -7.45 -4.53 -3.55
C GLY A 258 -8.70 -5.33 -3.91
N GLN A 259 -9.83 -4.73 -3.59
CA GLN A 259 -11.17 -5.20 -3.85
C GLN A 259 -11.44 -5.21 -5.37
N ILE A 260 -11.94 -6.35 -5.89
CA ILE A 260 -12.26 -6.62 -7.30
C ILE A 260 -13.78 -6.63 -7.44
N GLU A 261 -14.32 -5.86 -8.37
CA GLU A 261 -15.75 -5.88 -8.72
C GLU A 261 -16.12 -7.25 -9.31
N ALA A 262 -17.10 -7.94 -8.76
CA ALA A 262 -17.38 -9.31 -9.16
C ALA A 262 -18.00 -9.39 -10.57
N GLU A 263 -18.69 -8.35 -11.01
CA GLU A 263 -19.21 -8.18 -12.37
C GLU A 263 -18.11 -7.95 -13.41
N SER A 264 -16.86 -7.71 -13.01
CA SER A 264 -15.71 -7.55 -13.92
C SER A 264 -15.20 -8.86 -14.54
N TYR A 265 -16.00 -9.94 -14.47
CA TYR A 265 -15.61 -11.25 -14.98
C TYR A 265 -15.28 -11.22 -16.48
N SER A 266 -14.17 -11.86 -16.83
CA SER A 266 -13.68 -11.98 -18.21
C SER A 266 -14.35 -13.10 -19.01
N SER A 267 -14.97 -14.06 -18.31
CA SER A 267 -15.66 -15.22 -18.90
C SER A 267 -16.67 -15.76 -17.89
N GLY A 268 -17.73 -16.42 -18.34
CA GLY A 268 -18.73 -16.96 -17.42
C GLY A 268 -19.75 -17.86 -18.10
N SER A 269 -20.51 -18.61 -17.29
CA SER A 269 -21.66 -19.40 -17.72
C SER A 269 -22.79 -19.25 -16.71
N GLY A 270 -23.99 -18.88 -17.20
CA GLY A 270 -25.21 -18.68 -16.42
C GLY A 270 -25.30 -17.34 -15.68
N VAL A 271 -24.17 -16.81 -15.23
CA VAL A 271 -24.09 -15.51 -14.53
C VAL A 271 -24.35 -14.30 -15.41
N GLN A 272 -24.89 -13.23 -14.81
CA GLN A 272 -25.16 -11.95 -15.45
C GLN A 272 -24.90 -10.80 -14.48
N VAL A 273 -24.73 -9.58 -15.01
CA VAL A 273 -24.66 -8.38 -14.19
C VAL A 273 -26.06 -8.03 -13.68
N ALA A 274 -26.21 -7.82 -12.37
CA ALA A 274 -27.44 -7.34 -11.75
C ALA A 274 -27.24 -5.92 -11.19
N ALA A 275 -28.27 -5.08 -11.27
CA ALA A 275 -28.20 -3.71 -10.78
C ALA A 275 -28.72 -3.65 -9.34
N HIS A 276 -27.85 -3.23 -8.42
CA HIS A 276 -28.14 -3.07 -7.00
C HIS A 276 -27.51 -1.77 -6.51
N ALA A 277 -28.32 -0.74 -6.31
CA ALA A 277 -27.83 0.60 -5.94
C ALA A 277 -26.92 0.65 -4.68
N PRO A 278 -27.08 -0.22 -3.66
CA PRO A 278 -26.18 -0.29 -2.50
C PRO A 278 -24.88 -1.07 -2.73
N ALA A 279 -24.71 -1.73 -3.88
CA ALA A 279 -23.48 -2.41 -4.25
C ALA A 279 -22.40 -1.39 -4.68
N SER A 280 -21.13 -1.80 -4.63
CA SER A 280 -20.05 -1.05 -5.27
C SER A 280 -20.37 -0.90 -6.76
N GLY A 281 -20.12 0.29 -7.33
CA GLY A 281 -20.50 0.59 -8.72
C GLY A 281 -22.00 0.50 -9.05
N GLY A 282 -22.87 0.20 -8.08
CA GLY A 282 -24.29 -0.05 -8.29
C GLY A 282 -24.62 -1.37 -8.99
N GLN A 283 -23.66 -2.29 -9.09
CA GLN A 283 -23.77 -3.55 -9.84
C GLN A 283 -23.22 -4.73 -9.04
N THR A 284 -23.64 -5.94 -9.40
CA THR A 284 -23.15 -7.20 -8.82
C THR A 284 -23.01 -8.26 -9.90
N LEU A 285 -22.21 -9.28 -9.63
CA LEU A 285 -22.37 -10.58 -10.28
C LEU A 285 -23.59 -11.28 -9.70
N GLY A 286 -24.64 -11.43 -10.51
CA GLY A 286 -25.92 -11.99 -10.08
C GLY A 286 -26.49 -13.05 -11.02
N TYR A 287 -27.76 -13.37 -10.80
CA TYR A 287 -28.49 -14.47 -11.48
C TYR A 287 -27.81 -15.84 -11.30
N ILE A 288 -27.06 -16.00 -10.21
CA ILE A 288 -26.25 -17.17 -9.95
C ILE A 288 -27.15 -18.37 -9.60
N GLU A 289 -27.06 -19.44 -10.38
CA GLU A 289 -27.69 -20.74 -10.11
C GLU A 289 -26.65 -21.85 -9.86
N HIS A 290 -27.12 -23.04 -9.45
CA HIS A 290 -26.24 -24.19 -9.24
C HIS A 290 -25.54 -24.59 -10.55
N GLY A 291 -24.20 -24.62 -10.51
CA GLY A 291 -23.36 -25.07 -11.62
C GLY A 291 -22.77 -23.93 -12.45
N ASP A 292 -23.24 -22.71 -12.24
CA ASP A 292 -22.74 -21.51 -12.89
C ASP A 292 -21.30 -21.18 -12.45
N TRP A 293 -20.61 -20.36 -13.24
CA TRP A 293 -19.26 -19.92 -12.92
C TRP A 293 -18.90 -18.59 -13.58
N ALA A 294 -17.93 -17.89 -12.99
CA ALA A 294 -17.31 -16.67 -13.49
C ALA A 294 -15.78 -16.80 -13.44
N GLY A 295 -15.09 -16.41 -14.51
CA GLY A 295 -13.64 -16.46 -14.65
C GLY A 295 -13.02 -15.07 -14.81
N TYR A 296 -11.91 -14.82 -14.15
CA TYR A 296 -11.22 -13.53 -14.07
C TYR A 296 -9.78 -13.69 -14.56
N SER A 297 -9.57 -13.49 -15.87
CA SER A 297 -8.27 -13.67 -16.52
C SER A 297 -7.18 -12.76 -15.96
N HIS A 298 -7.57 -11.56 -15.50
CA HIS A 298 -6.70 -10.55 -14.90
C HIS A 298 -6.36 -10.82 -13.42
N VAL A 299 -7.03 -11.78 -12.76
CA VAL A 299 -6.81 -12.11 -11.35
C VAL A 299 -6.02 -13.41 -11.26
N THR A 300 -4.79 -13.34 -10.75
CA THR A 300 -3.94 -14.51 -10.54
C THR A 300 -4.22 -15.18 -9.20
N THR A 301 -4.27 -16.52 -9.18
CA THR A 301 -4.33 -17.30 -7.94
C THR A 301 -2.95 -17.60 -7.36
N ALA A 302 -1.88 -17.18 -8.04
CA ALA A 302 -0.51 -17.44 -7.59
C ALA A 302 -0.28 -16.82 -6.20
N GLY A 303 0.16 -17.63 -5.24
CA GLY A 303 0.46 -17.16 -3.88
C GLY A 303 -0.77 -16.82 -3.03
N ALA A 304 -1.99 -16.96 -3.55
CA ALA A 304 -3.21 -16.70 -2.81
C ALA A 304 -3.40 -17.71 -1.67
N LYS A 305 -3.72 -17.20 -0.49
CA LYS A 305 -3.96 -17.94 0.77
C LYS A 305 -5.32 -17.66 1.39
N THR A 306 -5.98 -16.56 1.02
CA THR A 306 -7.34 -16.24 1.47
C THR A 306 -8.19 -15.75 0.31
N PHE A 307 -9.50 -15.94 0.44
CA PHE A 307 -10.51 -15.33 -0.42
C PHE A 307 -11.57 -14.68 0.45
N THR A 308 -11.91 -13.43 0.15
CA THR A 308 -12.97 -12.68 0.83
C THR A 308 -13.91 -12.11 -0.22
N ALA A 309 -15.22 -12.17 0.02
CA ALA A 309 -16.24 -11.62 -0.88
C ALA A 309 -17.37 -10.93 -0.10
N LYS A 310 -17.86 -9.82 -0.63
CA LYS A 310 -19.09 -9.15 -0.19
C LYS A 310 -20.25 -9.67 -1.02
N VAL A 311 -21.27 -10.21 -0.36
CA VAL A 311 -22.34 -11.02 -0.98
C VAL A 311 -23.71 -10.65 -0.45
N SER A 312 -24.76 -10.85 -1.25
CA SER A 312 -26.17 -10.72 -0.83
C SER A 312 -26.97 -11.95 -1.27
N SER A 313 -28.06 -12.27 -0.58
CA SER A 313 -28.91 -13.41 -0.93
C SER A 313 -30.32 -13.23 -0.40
N ALA A 314 -31.29 -13.10 -1.31
CA ALA A 314 -32.70 -13.36 -1.04
C ALA A 314 -33.13 -14.78 -1.46
N GLY A 315 -32.19 -15.55 -2.03
CA GLY A 315 -32.36 -16.92 -2.48
C GLY A 315 -32.15 -17.94 -1.37
N ALA A 316 -31.67 -19.14 -1.74
CA ALA A 316 -31.39 -20.21 -0.78
C ALA A 316 -30.00 -20.11 -0.12
N GLY A 317 -29.18 -19.13 -0.50
CA GLY A 317 -27.74 -19.13 -0.24
C GLY A 317 -27.03 -20.22 -1.05
N GLY A 318 -25.75 -20.48 -0.76
CA GLY A 318 -24.99 -21.49 -1.48
C GLY A 318 -23.51 -21.51 -1.12
N THR A 319 -22.66 -21.85 -2.07
CA THR A 319 -21.21 -21.94 -1.89
C THR A 319 -20.48 -21.42 -3.11
N ILE A 320 -19.44 -20.62 -2.87
CA ILE A 320 -18.46 -20.19 -3.86
C ILE A 320 -17.27 -21.13 -3.75
N GLU A 321 -16.96 -21.83 -4.83
CA GLU A 321 -15.73 -22.60 -5.01
C GLU A 321 -14.67 -21.71 -5.69
N ILE A 322 -13.50 -21.57 -5.07
CA ILE A 322 -12.38 -20.77 -5.58
C ILE A 322 -11.46 -21.72 -6.34
N ARG A 323 -11.35 -21.57 -7.66
CA ARG A 323 -10.61 -22.48 -8.55
C ARG A 323 -9.54 -21.75 -9.35
N SER A 324 -8.47 -22.46 -9.70
CA SER A 324 -7.36 -21.94 -10.51
C SER A 324 -7.38 -22.50 -11.94
N GLY A 325 -7.16 -21.63 -12.92
CA GLY A 325 -6.94 -21.92 -14.33
C GLY A 325 -8.20 -22.21 -15.16
N SER A 326 -9.22 -22.85 -14.59
CA SER A 326 -10.53 -23.05 -15.24
C SER A 326 -11.64 -23.34 -14.23
N ALA A 327 -12.91 -23.30 -14.68
CA ALA A 327 -14.06 -23.66 -13.87
C ALA A 327 -14.04 -25.12 -13.35
N GLY A 328 -13.30 -26.02 -14.04
CA GLY A 328 -13.03 -27.39 -13.59
C GLY A 328 -11.63 -27.59 -13.00
N GLY A 329 -10.86 -26.51 -12.84
CA GLY A 329 -9.47 -26.54 -12.41
C GLY A 329 -9.31 -26.81 -10.91
N THR A 330 -8.06 -26.74 -10.44
CA THR A 330 -7.70 -27.04 -9.06
C THR A 330 -8.53 -26.20 -8.09
N LEU A 331 -9.27 -26.88 -7.21
CA LEU A 331 -9.99 -26.23 -6.11
C LEU A 331 -9.01 -25.76 -5.05
N LEU A 332 -8.97 -24.44 -4.81
CA LEU A 332 -8.10 -23.80 -3.83
C LEU A 332 -8.76 -23.73 -2.45
N GLY A 333 -10.07 -23.48 -2.42
CA GLY A 333 -10.89 -23.37 -1.22
C GLY A 333 -12.37 -23.18 -1.58
N SER A 334 -13.22 -23.09 -0.56
CA SER A 334 -14.66 -22.84 -0.76
C SER A 334 -15.23 -22.07 0.42
N VAL A 335 -16.18 -21.17 0.16
CA VAL A 335 -16.85 -20.37 1.20
C VAL A 335 -18.36 -20.47 1.07
N ALA A 336 -19.04 -20.67 2.19
CA ALA A 336 -20.51 -20.71 2.24
C ALA A 336 -21.06 -19.27 2.23
N VAL A 337 -22.12 -19.05 1.44
CA VAL A 337 -22.85 -17.79 1.38
C VAL A 337 -24.18 -17.96 2.12
N PRO A 338 -24.41 -17.24 3.24
CA PRO A 338 -25.66 -17.32 3.98
C PRO A 338 -26.79 -16.55 3.28
N VAL A 339 -28.04 -16.85 3.64
CA VAL A 339 -29.18 -16.02 3.28
C VAL A 339 -29.09 -14.71 4.06
N THR A 340 -29.00 -13.58 3.37
CA THR A 340 -28.81 -12.26 3.99
C THR A 340 -30.13 -11.53 4.27
N GLY A 341 -31.23 -12.03 3.71
CA GLY A 341 -32.58 -11.48 3.91
C GLY A 341 -33.06 -10.56 2.79
N GLY A 342 -32.23 -10.32 1.77
CA GLY A 342 -32.58 -9.51 0.60
C GLY A 342 -31.41 -9.31 -0.36
N TRP A 343 -31.71 -9.01 -1.63
CA TRP A 343 -30.68 -8.73 -2.66
C TRP A 343 -29.90 -7.44 -2.40
N GLU A 344 -30.50 -6.51 -1.63
CA GLU A 344 -29.90 -5.24 -1.24
C GLU A 344 -29.18 -5.30 0.12
N THR A 345 -29.14 -6.47 0.76
CA THR A 345 -28.55 -6.67 2.10
C THR A 345 -27.26 -7.47 1.96
N PHE A 346 -26.13 -6.78 2.11
CA PHE A 346 -24.80 -7.37 1.92
C PHE A 346 -24.17 -7.82 3.24
N THR A 347 -23.38 -8.88 3.18
CA THR A 347 -22.49 -9.33 4.25
C THR A 347 -21.17 -9.79 3.64
N THR A 348 -20.13 -9.92 4.47
CA THR A 348 -18.81 -10.37 4.02
C THR A 348 -18.58 -11.82 4.42
N VAL A 349 -18.09 -12.63 3.49
CA VAL A 349 -17.69 -14.02 3.73
C VAL A 349 -16.20 -14.20 3.39
N THR A 350 -15.49 -15.02 4.17
CA THR A 350 -14.06 -15.26 4.01
C THR A 350 -13.74 -16.74 4.18
N THR A 351 -12.76 -17.23 3.42
CA THR A 351 -12.19 -18.58 3.61
C THR A 351 -10.66 -18.57 3.42
N PRO A 352 -9.92 -19.40 4.15
CA PRO A 352 -8.56 -19.78 3.74
C PRO A 352 -8.59 -20.60 2.45
N LEU A 353 -7.50 -20.52 1.69
CA LEU A 353 -7.21 -21.32 0.50
C LEU A 353 -6.13 -22.34 0.88
N THR A 354 -6.56 -23.59 1.06
CA THR A 354 -5.71 -24.67 1.58
C THR A 354 -4.88 -25.36 0.51
N ALA A 355 -5.25 -25.21 -0.76
CA ALA A 355 -4.45 -25.66 -1.90
C ALA A 355 -3.86 -24.45 -2.65
N SER A 356 -2.75 -24.69 -3.36
CA SER A 356 -2.07 -23.65 -4.13
C SER A 356 -1.93 -24.09 -5.58
N ALA A 357 -2.26 -23.18 -6.49
CA ALA A 357 -2.06 -23.33 -7.92
C ALA A 357 -1.88 -21.94 -8.53
N SER A 358 -1.19 -21.87 -9.66
CA SER A 358 -0.98 -20.64 -10.40
C SER A 358 -1.78 -20.68 -11.70
N GLY A 359 -2.56 -19.63 -11.95
CA GLY A 359 -3.47 -19.51 -13.08
C GLY A 359 -4.50 -18.42 -12.81
N SER A 360 -5.35 -18.15 -13.80
CA SER A 360 -6.47 -17.22 -13.63
C SER A 360 -7.50 -17.73 -12.62
N LEU A 361 -8.13 -16.83 -11.88
CA LEU A 361 -9.18 -17.16 -10.92
C LEU A 361 -10.47 -17.58 -11.64
N PHE A 362 -11.11 -18.64 -11.15
CA PHE A 362 -12.48 -19.02 -11.48
C PHE A 362 -13.29 -19.20 -10.20
N LEU A 363 -14.45 -18.57 -10.13
CA LEU A 363 -15.44 -18.79 -9.10
C LEU A 363 -16.53 -19.70 -9.67
N ARG A 364 -16.79 -20.83 -9.01
CA ARG A 364 -17.87 -21.75 -9.38
C ARG A 364 -18.91 -21.80 -8.27
N PHE A 365 -20.17 -21.79 -8.64
CA PHE A 365 -21.27 -21.63 -7.70
C PHE A 365 -22.03 -22.94 -7.55
N THR A 366 -22.27 -23.33 -6.30
CA THR A 366 -23.01 -24.54 -5.97
C THR A 366 -24.05 -24.24 -4.91
N GLY A 367 -25.22 -24.88 -5.02
CA GLY A 367 -26.33 -24.66 -4.09
C GLY A 367 -27.56 -25.51 -4.42
N GLY A 368 -28.70 -25.12 -3.87
CA GLY A 368 -30.01 -25.72 -4.17
C GLY A 368 -30.56 -25.26 -5.53
N GLY A 369 -31.85 -25.53 -5.80
CA GLY A 369 -32.50 -25.05 -7.02
C GLY A 369 -32.94 -23.59 -6.92
N GLY A 370 -32.83 -22.85 -8.03
CA GLY A 370 -33.17 -21.42 -8.14
C GLY A 370 -31.98 -20.49 -7.86
N ALA A 371 -32.27 -19.18 -7.81
CA ALA A 371 -31.25 -18.15 -7.55
C ALA A 371 -30.61 -18.34 -6.17
N LEU A 372 -29.28 -18.30 -6.13
CA LEU A 372 -28.49 -18.58 -4.93
C LEU A 372 -28.17 -17.29 -4.16
N PHE A 373 -27.36 -16.42 -4.75
CA PHE A 373 -26.81 -15.21 -4.15
C PHE A 373 -26.21 -14.30 -5.25
N ASP A 374 -25.88 -13.08 -4.89
CA ASP A 374 -25.10 -12.14 -5.70
C ASP A 374 -23.76 -11.85 -5.01
N ILE A 375 -22.75 -11.49 -5.80
CA ILE A 375 -21.44 -11.05 -5.31
C ILE A 375 -21.25 -9.61 -5.77
N ASP A 376 -20.99 -8.71 -4.82
CA ASP A 376 -20.63 -7.31 -5.05
C ASP A 376 -19.16 -7.25 -5.43
N THR A 377 -18.29 -7.52 -4.46
CA THR A 377 -16.83 -7.50 -4.66
C THR A 377 -16.15 -8.71 -4.04
N PHE A 378 -14.93 -9.00 -4.46
CA PHE A 378 -14.07 -9.99 -3.81
C PHE A 378 -12.60 -9.59 -3.82
N ARG A 379 -11.78 -10.27 -3.02
CA ARG A 379 -10.31 -10.15 -3.06
C ARG A 379 -9.63 -11.48 -2.76
N LEU A 380 -8.47 -11.70 -3.36
CA LEU A 380 -7.52 -12.74 -2.96
C LEU A 380 -6.45 -12.11 -2.07
N GLY A 381 -6.15 -12.72 -0.93
CA GLY A 381 -5.03 -12.31 -0.09
C GLY A 381 -3.86 -13.28 -0.24
N ALA A 382 -2.64 -12.76 -0.38
CA ALA A 382 -1.42 -13.55 -0.21
C ALA A 382 -1.23 -13.91 1.28
N GLU A 383 -0.27 -14.80 1.57
CA GLU A 383 0.25 -14.95 2.93
C GLU A 383 0.85 -13.59 3.33
N THR A 384 0.10 -12.79 4.10
CA THR A 384 0.77 -11.87 5.00
C THR A 384 1.51 -12.76 5.99
N THR A 385 2.81 -12.54 6.13
CA THR A 385 3.57 -13.03 7.29
C THR A 385 2.98 -12.54 8.63
N ALA A 386 1.97 -11.67 8.61
CA ALA A 386 1.11 -11.44 9.76
C ALA A 386 0.31 -12.72 10.05
N GLY A 387 0.71 -13.41 11.12
CA GLY A 387 -0.20 -14.31 11.84
C GLY A 387 -1.46 -13.56 12.30
N PRO A 388 -2.38 -14.21 13.04
CA PRO A 388 -3.51 -13.51 13.62
C PRO A 388 -3.00 -12.27 14.38
N LEU A 389 -3.62 -11.12 14.14
CA LEU A 389 -3.27 -9.89 14.83
C LEU A 389 -3.40 -10.11 16.34
N SER A 390 -2.50 -9.50 17.12
CA SER A 390 -2.54 -9.64 18.57
C SER A 390 -3.53 -8.66 19.19
N ASP A 391 -4.56 -9.22 19.84
CA ASP A 391 -5.51 -8.45 20.66
C ASP A 391 -4.87 -7.89 21.95
N ASP A 392 -3.61 -8.25 22.24
CA ASP A 392 -2.87 -7.87 23.45
C ASP A 392 -1.72 -6.89 23.19
N VAL A 393 -1.50 -6.49 21.93
CA VAL A 393 -0.53 -5.46 21.55
C VAL A 393 -1.26 -4.24 20.99
N HIS A 394 -1.15 -3.13 21.72
CA HIS A 394 -1.94 -1.92 21.50
C HIS A 394 -1.04 -0.76 21.04
N LEU A 395 -1.34 -0.12 19.91
CA LEU A 395 -0.55 1.01 19.39
C LEU A 395 -1.24 2.34 19.68
N PHE A 396 -0.59 3.29 20.36
CA PHE A 396 -1.15 4.64 20.49
C PHE A 396 -1.21 5.33 19.12
N TYR A 397 -2.40 5.83 18.76
CA TYR A 397 -2.74 6.36 17.43
C TYR A 397 -3.35 7.76 17.53
N TYR A 398 -2.85 8.69 16.71
CA TYR A 398 -3.14 10.12 16.80
C TYR A 398 -3.80 10.63 15.50
N PRO A 399 -5.14 10.67 15.44
CA PRO A 399 -5.91 11.11 14.28
C PRO A 399 -6.08 12.63 14.28
N TRP A 400 -4.98 13.36 14.40
CA TRP A 400 -5.02 14.79 14.65
C TRP A 400 -4.35 15.65 13.58
N TYR A 401 -3.60 15.04 12.66
CA TYR A 401 -2.89 15.74 11.60
C TYR A 401 -3.86 16.26 10.54
N GLY A 402 -3.60 17.43 9.99
CA GLY A 402 -4.48 18.06 9.00
C GLY A 402 -3.71 18.74 7.88
N SER A 403 -4.26 18.71 6.67
CA SER A 403 -3.70 19.35 5.47
C SER A 403 -4.68 20.33 4.83
N PRO A 404 -4.19 21.35 4.09
CA PRO A 404 -5.03 22.28 3.34
C PRO A 404 -5.96 21.60 2.33
N THR A 405 -5.54 20.46 1.78
CA THR A 405 -6.27 19.75 0.72
C THR A 405 -7.55 19.12 1.23
N VAL A 406 -7.56 18.60 2.46
CA VAL A 406 -8.68 17.81 3.01
C VAL A 406 -9.52 18.65 3.98
N ASN A 407 -8.89 19.33 4.94
CA ASN A 407 -9.59 20.11 5.97
C ASN A 407 -9.35 21.63 5.91
N GLY A 408 -8.80 22.14 4.81
CA GLY A 408 -8.67 23.57 4.57
C GLY A 408 -7.56 24.28 5.36
N GLY A 409 -6.74 23.56 6.12
CA GLY A 409 -5.56 24.11 6.78
C GLY A 409 -4.64 23.07 7.41
N TRP A 410 -3.40 23.49 7.69
CA TRP A 410 -2.43 22.68 8.44
C TRP A 410 -2.86 22.54 9.90
N ARG A 411 -2.84 21.30 10.41
CA ARG A 411 -3.03 21.00 11.82
C ARG A 411 -1.88 20.14 12.33
N HIS A 412 -1.37 20.48 13.51
CA HIS A 412 -0.26 19.83 14.22
C HIS A 412 1.11 19.94 13.53
N TRP A 413 1.19 19.80 12.21
CA TRP A 413 2.45 19.87 11.45
C TRP A 413 3.27 21.14 11.65
N GLN A 414 2.63 22.28 11.96
CA GLN A 414 3.25 23.59 12.21
C GLN A 414 3.76 23.80 13.65
N GLN A 415 3.62 22.81 14.53
CA GLN A 415 4.06 22.91 15.92
C GLN A 415 5.54 23.32 16.01
N GLY A 416 5.94 24.02 17.07
CA GLY A 416 7.29 24.58 17.20
C GLY A 416 7.59 25.78 16.29
N GLY A 417 6.60 26.27 15.53
CA GLY A 417 6.75 27.41 14.61
C GLY A 417 7.30 27.02 13.23
N HIS A 418 7.22 25.75 12.87
CA HIS A 418 7.65 25.23 11.58
C HIS A 418 6.61 25.50 10.47
N THR A 419 7.03 25.45 9.21
CA THR A 419 6.19 25.78 8.04
C THR A 419 6.07 24.60 7.08
N PRO A 420 4.96 23.85 7.13
CA PRO A 420 4.68 22.76 6.20
C PRO A 420 4.49 23.27 4.75
N PRO A 421 4.72 22.43 3.72
CA PRO A 421 4.94 20.98 3.81
C PRO A 421 6.40 20.57 4.07
N ASP A 422 7.37 21.46 3.83
CA ASP A 422 8.79 21.10 3.88
C ASP A 422 9.36 21.14 5.30
N GLY A 423 8.86 22.06 6.13
CA GLY A 423 9.25 22.23 7.54
C GLY A 423 8.16 21.77 8.52
N LEU A 424 8.38 20.65 9.18
CA LEU A 424 7.46 20.07 10.16
C LEU A 424 8.01 20.23 11.58
N GLY A 425 7.08 20.33 12.54
CA GLY A 425 7.35 20.24 13.98
C GLY A 425 7.59 18.79 14.42
N ALA A 426 8.47 18.07 13.73
CA ALA A 426 8.84 16.69 13.99
C ALA A 426 10.28 16.44 13.51
N ASP A 427 11.04 15.61 14.22
CA ASP A 427 12.43 15.26 13.88
C ASP A 427 12.55 14.23 12.77
N LEU A 428 11.46 13.50 12.49
CA LEU A 428 11.32 12.61 11.35
C LEU A 428 10.30 13.21 10.36
N TYR A 429 10.38 12.79 9.10
CA TYR A 429 9.41 13.16 8.07
C TYR A 429 8.56 11.94 7.69
N PRO A 430 7.21 12.00 7.66
CA PRO A 430 6.38 10.87 7.28
C PRO A 430 6.59 10.45 5.83
N ALA A 431 6.59 9.14 5.55
CA ALA A 431 6.68 8.61 4.19
C ALA A 431 5.48 9.01 3.31
N LEU A 432 4.31 9.27 3.91
CA LEU A 432 3.13 9.82 3.23
C LEU A 432 3.18 11.35 3.07
N GLY A 433 4.25 12.00 3.54
CA GLY A 433 4.30 13.46 3.69
C GLY A 433 3.36 13.96 4.81
N PRO A 434 3.21 15.29 4.98
CA PRO A 434 2.32 15.87 5.97
C PRO A 434 0.86 15.66 5.57
N TYR A 435 0.32 14.51 5.98
CA TYR A 435 -0.99 14.00 5.62
C TYR A 435 -2.13 14.63 6.45
N ASP A 436 -3.37 14.26 6.12
CA ASP A 436 -4.57 14.61 6.87
C ASP A 436 -5.23 13.36 7.44
N SER A 437 -5.59 13.38 8.74
CA SER A 437 -6.19 12.24 9.42
C SER A 437 -7.66 12.01 9.05
N GLY A 438 -8.28 12.93 8.30
CA GLY A 438 -9.60 12.77 7.69
C GLY A 438 -9.58 12.18 6.27
N ASP A 439 -8.41 11.87 5.71
CA ASP A 439 -8.29 11.14 4.43
C ASP A 439 -8.41 9.64 4.68
N PHE A 440 -9.64 9.13 4.69
CA PHE A 440 -9.93 7.74 5.03
C PHE A 440 -9.52 6.75 3.93
N ASP A 441 -9.70 7.13 2.67
CA ASP A 441 -9.47 6.26 1.52
C ASP A 441 -7.98 6.16 1.12
N GLY A 442 -7.17 7.16 1.50
CA GLY A 442 -5.73 7.17 1.26
C GLY A 442 -4.93 6.92 2.53
N THR A 443 -4.79 7.97 3.34
CA THR A 443 -3.91 8.02 4.51
C THR A 443 -4.29 7.00 5.58
N VAL A 444 -5.54 7.00 6.04
CA VAL A 444 -5.97 6.14 7.16
C VAL A 444 -6.04 4.67 6.74
N ASP A 445 -6.53 4.34 5.54
CA ASP A 445 -6.44 2.98 5.00
C ASP A 445 -4.98 2.48 4.96
N GLN A 446 -4.05 3.32 4.49
CA GLN A 446 -2.63 2.98 4.49
C GLN A 446 -2.05 2.80 5.90
N HIS A 447 -2.50 3.60 6.88
CA HIS A 447 -2.14 3.39 8.28
C HIS A 447 -2.60 2.02 8.77
N MET A 448 -3.85 1.62 8.51
CA MET A 448 -4.38 0.33 8.96
C MET A 448 -3.62 -0.85 8.33
N LYS A 449 -3.20 -0.74 7.06
CA LYS A 449 -2.32 -1.75 6.43
C LYS A 449 -0.96 -1.85 7.15
N TRP A 450 -0.40 -0.73 7.59
CA TRP A 450 0.86 -0.70 8.34
C TRP A 450 0.71 -1.21 9.78
N VAL A 451 -0.40 -0.89 10.45
CA VAL A 451 -0.74 -1.50 11.74
C VAL A 451 -0.85 -3.01 11.60
N ALA A 452 -1.58 -3.51 10.60
CA ALA A 452 -1.69 -4.94 10.35
C ALA A 452 -0.33 -5.60 10.05
N ARG A 453 0.55 -4.93 9.29
CA ARG A 453 1.94 -5.38 9.04
C ARG A 453 2.75 -5.50 10.34
N SER A 454 2.50 -4.65 11.32
CA SER A 454 3.17 -4.70 12.62
C SER A 454 2.74 -5.89 13.49
N GLY A 455 1.68 -6.61 13.10
CA GLY A 455 1.09 -7.71 13.87
C GLY A 455 0.22 -7.27 15.06
N ALA A 456 0.19 -5.98 15.40
CA ALA A 456 -0.72 -5.46 16.42
C ALA A 456 -2.17 -5.47 15.93
N GLY A 457 -3.08 -5.87 16.81
CA GLY A 457 -4.52 -5.95 16.52
C GLY A 457 -5.33 -4.80 17.07
N VAL A 458 -4.74 -3.93 17.89
CA VAL A 458 -5.47 -2.84 18.55
C VAL A 458 -4.75 -1.52 18.34
N ILE A 459 -5.48 -0.50 17.88
CA ILE A 459 -5.05 0.90 17.99
C ILE A 459 -5.74 1.56 19.17
N VAL A 460 -5.05 2.46 19.85
CA VAL A 460 -5.57 3.27 20.95
C VAL A 460 -5.76 4.70 20.45
N HIS A 461 -6.99 5.04 20.10
CA HIS A 461 -7.38 6.30 19.46
C HIS A 461 -7.33 7.47 20.47
N SER A 462 -6.44 8.43 20.25
CA SER A 462 -6.38 9.69 21.01
C SER A 462 -7.71 10.46 20.87
N TRP A 463 -8.32 10.81 22.01
CA TRP A 463 -9.66 11.41 22.07
C TRP A 463 -9.71 12.60 23.03
N TRP A 464 -10.05 13.78 22.49
CA TRP A 464 -9.96 15.09 23.16
C TRP A 464 -11.31 15.68 23.62
N GLY A 465 -12.33 14.83 23.83
CA GLY A 465 -13.65 15.29 24.23
C GLY A 465 -14.70 15.19 23.13
N ARG A 466 -15.97 15.26 23.52
CA ARG A 466 -17.12 15.18 22.60
C ARG A 466 -17.07 16.32 21.59
N GLY A 467 -17.25 15.97 20.32
CA GLY A 467 -17.20 16.93 19.23
C GLY A 467 -15.82 17.52 18.97
N SER A 468 -14.74 16.98 19.55
CA SER A 468 -13.37 17.34 19.14
C SER A 468 -13.12 16.94 17.68
N TYR A 469 -11.97 17.35 17.13
CA TYR A 469 -11.59 16.92 15.78
C TYR A 469 -11.50 15.39 15.71
N GLU A 470 -10.84 14.78 16.69
CA GLU A 470 -10.61 13.34 16.83
C GLU A 470 -11.90 12.56 17.08
N ASP A 471 -12.86 13.10 17.85
CA ASP A 471 -14.18 12.48 18.03
C ASP A 471 -14.94 12.42 16.70
N ARG A 472 -14.88 13.48 15.88
CA ARG A 472 -15.57 13.49 14.58
C ARG A 472 -14.98 12.51 13.57
N LEU A 473 -13.70 12.16 13.70
CA LEU A 473 -13.04 11.20 12.83
C LEU A 473 -13.20 9.74 13.28
N ALA A 474 -13.63 9.51 14.53
CA ALA A 474 -13.60 8.18 15.14
C ALA A 474 -14.36 7.11 14.34
N ARG A 475 -15.50 7.46 13.72
CA ARG A 475 -16.25 6.51 12.88
C ARG A 475 -15.48 6.09 11.63
N GLY A 476 -14.86 7.02 10.91
CA GLY A 476 -14.06 6.68 9.71
C GLY A 476 -12.80 5.87 10.06
N VAL A 477 -12.18 6.14 11.21
CA VAL A 477 -11.08 5.31 11.71
C VAL A 477 -11.55 3.89 12.07
N LEU A 478 -12.72 3.76 12.71
CA LEU A 478 -13.33 2.47 13.00
C LEU A 478 -13.67 1.67 11.72
N ASP A 479 -14.23 2.34 10.71
CA ASP A 479 -14.55 1.73 9.41
C ASP A 479 -13.28 1.19 8.74
N ALA A 480 -12.21 2.01 8.63
CA ALA A 480 -10.93 1.60 8.07
C ALA A 480 -10.24 0.48 8.87
N ALA A 481 -10.31 0.54 10.20
CA ALA A 481 -9.75 -0.51 11.07
C ALA A 481 -10.44 -1.86 10.84
N GLN A 482 -11.77 -1.86 10.67
CA GLN A 482 -12.55 -3.06 10.41
C GLN A 482 -12.08 -3.80 9.15
N GLU A 483 -11.75 -3.08 8.09
CA GLU A 483 -11.32 -3.67 6.81
C GLU A 483 -10.03 -4.49 6.93
N GLN A 484 -9.17 -4.12 7.90
CA GLN A 484 -7.92 -4.82 8.21
C GLN A 484 -8.03 -5.76 9.42
N GLY A 485 -9.23 -5.92 10.00
CA GLY A 485 -9.45 -6.75 11.19
C GLY A 485 -8.84 -6.15 12.47
N ILE A 486 -8.57 -4.85 12.49
CA ILE A 486 -8.02 -4.12 13.62
C ILE A 486 -9.16 -3.63 14.51
N GLN A 487 -8.93 -3.63 15.81
CA GLN A 487 -9.83 -3.12 16.83
C GLN A 487 -9.38 -1.75 17.35
N VAL A 488 -10.32 -0.97 17.89
CA VAL A 488 -10.10 0.39 18.38
C VAL A 488 -10.43 0.47 19.86
N ALA A 489 -9.40 0.72 20.67
CA ALA A 489 -9.47 1.16 22.05
C ALA A 489 -9.33 2.69 22.13
N TRP A 490 -9.53 3.28 23.31
CA TRP A 490 -9.66 4.73 23.45
C TRP A 490 -8.61 5.30 24.41
N HIS A 491 -7.98 6.40 24.03
CA HIS A 491 -7.04 7.14 24.85
C HIS A 491 -7.66 8.48 25.21
N LEU A 492 -8.16 8.58 26.44
CA LEU A 492 -8.83 9.77 26.95
C LEU A 492 -7.78 10.80 27.35
N GLU A 493 -7.71 11.88 26.59
CA GLU A 493 -6.72 12.94 26.71
C GLU A 493 -7.10 13.95 27.81
N PRO A 494 -6.16 14.76 28.32
CA PRO A 494 -6.39 15.76 29.36
C PRO A 494 -7.06 17.02 28.78
N TYR A 495 -8.24 16.86 28.21
CA TYR A 495 -9.04 17.99 27.72
C TYR A 495 -9.42 18.94 28.87
N SER A 496 -9.62 20.21 28.53
CA SER A 496 -9.88 21.26 29.51
C SER A 496 -11.10 20.94 30.38
N GLY A 497 -10.91 20.98 31.71
CA GLY A 497 -11.97 20.73 32.68
C GLY A 497 -12.32 19.26 32.92
N ARG A 498 -11.52 18.31 32.44
CA ARG A 498 -11.72 16.88 32.72
C ARG A 498 -11.70 16.58 34.22
N THR A 499 -12.64 15.76 34.67
CA THR A 499 -12.80 15.27 36.05
C THR A 499 -13.10 13.77 36.03
N GLY A 500 -13.00 13.07 37.17
CA GLY A 500 -13.40 11.66 37.24
C GLY A 500 -14.84 11.41 36.79
N ALA A 501 -15.76 12.32 37.14
CA ALA A 501 -17.15 12.25 36.72
C ALA A 501 -17.35 12.47 35.21
N SER A 502 -16.63 13.44 34.61
CA SER A 502 -16.73 13.66 33.16
C SER A 502 -16.11 12.50 32.38
N THR A 503 -15.00 11.93 32.87
CA THR A 503 -14.38 10.74 32.28
C THR A 503 -15.34 9.54 32.26
N ALA A 504 -16.02 9.26 33.38
CA ALA A 504 -17.03 8.19 33.42
C ALA A 504 -18.17 8.45 32.41
N ALA A 505 -18.69 9.67 32.36
CA ALA A 505 -19.74 10.04 31.42
C ALA A 505 -19.29 9.95 29.95
N ASP A 506 -18.02 10.22 29.66
CA ASP A 506 -17.46 10.11 28.31
C ASP A 506 -17.21 8.67 27.88
N ILE A 507 -16.84 7.79 28.81
CA ILE A 507 -16.79 6.35 28.56
C ILE A 507 -18.18 5.83 28.15
N GLU A 508 -19.24 6.25 28.87
CA GLU A 508 -20.62 5.91 28.49
C GLU A 508 -21.00 6.47 27.11
N TYR A 509 -20.62 7.71 26.81
CA TYR A 509 -20.85 8.31 25.51
C TYR A 509 -20.18 7.50 24.39
N ILE A 510 -18.90 7.17 24.53
CA ILE A 510 -18.15 6.39 23.55
C ILE A 510 -18.76 5.00 23.37
N ASN A 511 -19.08 4.30 24.46
CA ASN A 511 -19.75 3.01 24.42
C ASN A 511 -21.11 3.09 23.70
N SER A 512 -21.91 4.12 23.97
CA SER A 512 -23.23 4.28 23.34
C SER A 512 -23.15 4.67 21.85
N THR A 513 -22.13 5.44 21.48
CA THR A 513 -22.00 6.04 20.13
C THR A 513 -21.28 5.11 19.16
N TYR A 514 -20.23 4.44 19.64
CA TYR A 514 -19.33 3.63 18.83
C TYR A 514 -19.31 2.16 19.25
N GLY A 515 -19.82 1.81 20.43
CA GLY A 515 -19.72 0.45 20.96
C GLY A 515 -20.34 -0.61 20.06
N SER A 516 -21.40 -0.32 19.30
CA SER A 516 -21.98 -1.30 18.38
C SER A 516 -21.13 -1.57 17.13
N HIS A 517 -20.06 -0.80 16.90
CA HIS A 517 -19.19 -0.97 15.75
C HIS A 517 -18.38 -2.28 15.86
N PRO A 518 -18.25 -3.08 14.78
CA PRO A 518 -17.51 -4.35 14.83
C PRO A 518 -16.03 -4.19 15.19
N ALA A 519 -15.39 -3.12 14.73
CA ALA A 519 -14.01 -2.78 15.12
C ALA A 519 -13.87 -2.15 16.52
N PHE A 520 -14.95 -1.96 17.29
CA PHE A 520 -14.80 -1.47 18.66
C PHE A 520 -14.15 -2.57 19.52
N HIS A 521 -13.00 -2.26 20.12
CA HIS A 521 -12.23 -3.25 20.88
C HIS A 521 -13.04 -3.86 22.02
N ARG A 522 -12.95 -5.18 22.14
CA ARG A 522 -13.54 -5.95 23.23
C ARG A 522 -12.59 -7.05 23.63
N SER A 523 -12.03 -6.95 24.83
CA SER A 523 -11.16 -8.00 25.34
C SER A 523 -11.99 -9.20 25.80
N ALA A 524 -11.92 -10.30 25.05
CA ALA A 524 -12.66 -11.54 25.34
C ALA A 524 -12.29 -12.10 26.72
N ASP A 525 -11.00 -12.08 27.05
CA ASP A 525 -10.44 -12.58 28.32
C ASP A 525 -10.86 -11.74 29.54
N HIS A 526 -11.36 -10.52 29.30
CA HIS A 526 -11.78 -9.58 30.33
C HIS A 526 -13.28 -9.26 30.25
N GLY A 527 -14.08 -10.26 29.84
CA GLY A 527 -15.54 -10.19 29.88
C GLY A 527 -16.17 -9.44 28.72
N GLY A 528 -15.46 -9.30 27.59
CA GLY A 528 -15.95 -8.60 26.40
C GLY A 528 -16.07 -7.09 26.57
N LYS A 529 -15.32 -6.51 27.52
CA LYS A 529 -15.32 -5.09 27.85
C LYS A 529 -14.46 -4.29 26.88
N GLY A 530 -14.88 -3.06 26.60
CA GLY A 530 -14.06 -2.08 25.87
C GLY A 530 -12.96 -1.48 26.74
N ALA A 531 -11.84 -1.05 26.14
CA ALA A 531 -10.67 -0.55 26.85
C ALA A 531 -10.45 0.95 26.69
N PHE A 532 -10.14 1.62 27.80
CA PHE A 532 -9.96 3.06 27.93
C PHE A 532 -8.68 3.36 28.72
N TYR A 533 -7.76 4.09 28.10
CA TYR A 533 -6.51 4.57 28.68
C TYR A 533 -6.69 6.02 29.12
N VAL A 534 -6.48 6.32 30.40
CA VAL A 534 -6.63 7.69 30.92
C VAL A 534 -5.26 8.35 31.04
N PHE A 535 -4.95 9.22 30.08
CA PHE A 535 -3.68 9.97 30.09
C PHE A 535 -3.65 10.96 31.25
N GLN A 536 -2.49 11.18 31.87
CA GLN A 536 -2.32 12.09 33.01
C GLN A 536 -3.33 11.83 34.13
N SER A 537 -3.61 10.56 34.44
CA SER A 537 -4.62 10.18 35.43
C SER A 537 -4.30 10.69 36.85
N LEU A 538 -3.03 11.00 37.13
CA LEU A 538 -2.58 11.48 38.44
C LEU A 538 -2.95 12.96 38.72
N ASP A 539 -3.38 13.71 37.71
CA ASP A 539 -3.81 15.10 37.86
C ASP A 539 -5.19 15.22 38.53
N ILE A 540 -5.94 14.11 38.59
CA ILE A 540 -7.24 14.02 39.24
C ILE A 540 -7.11 13.11 40.46
N THR A 541 -7.65 13.57 41.58
CA THR A 541 -7.56 12.87 42.87
C THR A 541 -8.81 12.05 43.22
N ASP A 542 -9.95 12.37 42.64
CA ASP A 542 -11.23 11.67 42.86
C ASP A 542 -11.67 10.93 41.59
N TRP A 543 -11.57 9.60 41.65
CA TRP A 543 -11.95 8.67 40.60
C TRP A 543 -13.16 7.80 40.97
N THR A 544 -13.87 8.13 42.06
CA THR A 544 -15.02 7.33 42.54
C THR A 544 -16.12 7.15 41.50
N ALA A 545 -16.27 8.11 40.58
CA ALA A 545 -17.25 8.02 39.50
C ALA A 545 -16.97 6.88 38.50
N LEU A 546 -15.73 6.37 38.40
CA LEU A 546 -15.40 5.25 37.52
C LEU A 546 -16.08 3.94 37.96
N ASP A 547 -16.51 3.82 39.22
CA ASP A 547 -17.28 2.67 39.71
C ASP A 547 -18.58 2.45 38.91
N GLN A 548 -19.07 3.47 38.20
CA GLN A 548 -20.27 3.39 37.36
C GLN A 548 -20.04 2.64 36.04
N VAL A 549 -18.79 2.59 35.56
CA VAL A 549 -18.46 2.09 34.21
C VAL A 549 -17.53 0.88 34.21
N THR A 550 -16.80 0.63 35.30
CA THR A 550 -15.79 -0.45 35.39
C THR A 550 -16.39 -1.86 35.31
N ASP A 551 -17.68 -2.02 35.60
CA ASP A 551 -18.40 -3.28 35.35
C ASP A 551 -18.57 -3.58 33.85
N THR A 552 -18.56 -2.55 33.00
CA THR A 552 -18.78 -2.66 31.54
C THR A 552 -17.58 -2.27 30.69
N SER A 553 -16.54 -1.70 31.30
CA SER A 553 -15.36 -1.17 30.61
C SER A 553 -14.09 -1.39 31.41
N ILE A 554 -12.99 -1.59 30.71
CA ILE A 554 -11.64 -1.63 31.25
C ILE A 554 -11.10 -0.21 31.25
N VAL A 555 -10.73 0.31 32.42
CA VAL A 555 -10.16 1.66 32.55
C VAL A 555 -8.76 1.58 33.15
N LEU A 556 -7.76 2.07 32.43
CA LEU A 556 -6.34 2.00 32.82
C LEU A 556 -5.81 3.37 33.23
N ALA A 557 -5.12 3.41 34.38
CA ALA A 557 -4.42 4.60 34.87
C ALA A 557 -2.99 4.67 34.34
N GLN A 558 -2.52 5.86 33.99
CA GLN A 558 -1.12 6.08 33.61
C GLN A 558 -0.24 6.20 34.86
N THR A 559 0.23 5.08 35.40
CA THR A 559 1.09 5.06 36.60
C THR A 559 1.72 3.69 36.85
N THR A 560 2.80 3.67 37.64
CA THR A 560 3.31 2.47 38.35
C THR A 560 3.05 2.52 39.85
N ASP A 561 2.51 3.63 40.36
CA ASP A 561 2.15 3.79 41.76
C ASP A 561 0.84 3.05 42.08
N THR A 562 0.98 1.84 42.60
CA THR A 562 -0.13 0.97 43.03
C THR A 562 -1.03 1.57 44.11
N THR A 563 -0.67 2.70 44.73
CA THR A 563 -1.54 3.41 45.68
C THR A 563 -2.54 4.35 45.00
N LYS A 564 -2.41 4.57 43.68
CA LYS A 564 -3.19 5.54 42.90
C LYS A 564 -4.20 4.93 41.95
N ILE A 565 -4.44 3.63 42.07
CA ILE A 565 -5.25 2.85 41.11
C ILE A 565 -6.58 2.36 41.66
N ALA A 566 -7.01 2.91 42.81
CA ALA A 566 -8.37 2.70 43.28
C ALA A 566 -9.35 3.13 42.18
N HIS A 567 -10.39 2.32 41.93
CA HIS A 567 -11.41 2.51 40.89
C HIS A 567 -10.96 2.24 39.44
N PHE A 568 -9.71 1.80 39.21
CA PHE A 568 -9.22 1.42 37.88
C PHE A 568 -9.19 -0.10 37.70
N SER A 569 -9.28 -0.53 36.44
CA SER A 569 -9.12 -1.94 36.02
C SER A 569 -7.65 -2.34 35.82
N GLY A 570 -6.72 -1.38 35.83
CA GLY A 570 -5.31 -1.65 35.59
C GLY A 570 -4.45 -0.40 35.40
N MET A 571 -3.23 -0.63 34.91
CA MET A 571 -2.16 0.37 34.78
C MET A 571 -1.44 0.30 33.44
N TYR A 572 -0.94 1.44 32.97
CA TYR A 572 -0.01 1.56 31.84
C TYR A 572 1.00 2.70 32.09
N THR A 573 2.06 2.84 31.27
CA THR A 573 3.12 3.85 31.52
C THR A 573 3.23 4.97 30.50
N TYR A 574 2.78 4.76 29.27
CA TYR A 574 2.90 5.65 28.11
C TYR A 574 4.35 5.95 27.67
N ASP A 575 5.16 6.58 28.53
CA ASP A 575 6.43 7.21 28.15
C ASP A 575 7.54 6.21 27.77
N GLY A 576 8.13 6.42 26.58
CA GLY A 576 9.27 5.66 26.07
C GLY A 576 10.58 5.81 26.86
N ILE A 577 10.77 6.93 27.57
CA ILE A 577 11.88 7.16 28.51
C ILE A 577 11.74 6.22 29.71
N ALA A 578 10.52 6.10 30.24
CA ALA A 578 10.23 5.14 31.29
C ALA A 578 10.41 3.71 30.76
N GLY A 579 10.00 3.40 29.52
CA GLY A 579 10.24 2.08 28.92
C GLY A 579 11.73 1.69 28.81
N ALA A 580 12.61 2.65 28.55
CA ALA A 580 14.05 2.41 28.47
C ALA A 580 14.69 1.96 29.80
N THR A 581 14.11 2.38 30.93
CA THR A 581 14.64 2.12 32.28
C THR A 581 13.73 1.24 33.15
N ALA A 582 12.50 0.99 32.68
CA ALA A 582 11.45 0.20 33.31
C ALA A 582 11.23 0.47 34.83
N PRO A 583 11.10 1.74 35.26
CA PRO A 583 11.05 2.06 36.68
C PRO A 583 9.75 1.53 37.30
N GLY A 584 9.87 0.66 38.29
CA GLY A 584 8.72 0.12 39.04
C GLY A 584 7.85 -0.88 38.25
N TRP A 585 8.21 -1.24 37.02
CA TRP A 585 7.41 -2.15 36.18
C TRP A 585 7.18 -3.51 36.84
N LYS A 586 8.23 -4.11 37.43
CA LYS A 586 8.12 -5.38 38.15
C LYS A 586 7.07 -5.30 39.26
N GLN A 587 7.12 -4.24 40.07
CA GLN A 587 6.21 -4.05 41.18
C GLN A 587 4.77 -3.86 40.69
N ALA A 588 4.57 -3.05 39.65
CA ALA A 588 3.26 -2.82 39.06
C ALA A 588 2.67 -4.11 38.46
N GLY A 589 3.46 -4.87 37.71
CA GLY A 589 3.04 -6.14 37.11
C GLY A 589 2.73 -7.23 38.15
N ASP A 590 3.59 -7.39 39.17
CA ASP A 590 3.33 -8.33 40.27
C ASP A 590 2.07 -7.95 41.05
N TYR A 591 1.87 -6.66 41.31
CA TYR A 591 0.68 -6.16 41.98
C TYR A 591 -0.57 -6.41 41.14
N ALA A 592 -0.54 -6.09 39.85
CA ALA A 592 -1.66 -6.26 38.95
C ALA A 592 -2.09 -7.73 38.89
N ARG A 593 -1.13 -8.64 38.70
CA ARG A 593 -1.37 -10.09 38.74
C ARG A 593 -2.01 -10.53 40.06
N ALA A 594 -1.49 -10.06 41.19
CA ALA A 594 -2.00 -10.45 42.51
C ALA A 594 -3.44 -9.98 42.77
N HIS A 595 -3.91 -8.95 42.05
CA HIS A 595 -5.24 -8.35 42.24
C HIS A 595 -6.17 -8.55 41.03
N GLY A 596 -5.77 -9.34 40.03
CA GLY A 596 -6.57 -9.57 38.81
C GLY A 596 -6.76 -8.31 37.97
N LEU A 597 -5.80 -7.38 38.01
CA LEU A 597 -5.80 -6.16 37.22
C LEU A 597 -4.96 -6.33 35.96
N ILE A 598 -5.22 -5.46 34.97
CA ILE A 598 -4.46 -5.41 33.73
C ILE A 598 -3.17 -4.62 33.95
N TRP A 599 -2.07 -5.17 33.45
CA TRP A 599 -0.79 -4.48 33.35
C TRP A 599 -0.38 -4.33 31.88
N ALA A 600 -0.22 -3.08 31.44
CA ALA A 600 0.10 -2.73 30.06
C ALA A 600 1.33 -1.80 29.99
N PRO A 601 2.57 -2.29 30.22
CA PRO A 601 3.77 -1.48 30.05
C PRO A 601 3.85 -0.90 28.63
N SER A 602 4.39 0.31 28.51
CA SER A 602 4.51 0.99 27.23
C SER A 602 5.96 1.01 26.74
N VAL A 603 6.18 0.61 25.49
CA VAL A 603 7.50 0.57 24.84
C VAL A 603 7.53 1.55 23.66
N ALA A 604 8.70 2.11 23.38
CA ALA A 604 8.91 3.07 22.30
C ALA A 604 10.20 2.81 21.53
N PRO A 605 10.26 3.12 20.22
CA PRO A 605 11.48 2.99 19.44
C PRO A 605 12.55 4.03 19.81
N GLY A 606 12.12 5.18 20.35
CA GLY A 606 12.95 6.30 20.77
C GLY A 606 12.08 7.49 21.22
N TYR A 607 12.72 8.60 21.57
CA TYR A 607 12.05 9.85 21.94
C TYR A 607 12.94 11.05 21.55
N ILE A 608 12.37 12.00 20.82
CA ILE A 608 12.98 13.29 20.49
C ILE A 608 11.89 14.29 20.10
N ASP A 609 11.83 15.44 20.77
CA ASP A 609 10.79 16.46 20.58
C ASP A 609 11.31 17.89 20.39
N ASP A 610 12.64 18.03 20.24
CA ASP A 610 13.33 19.33 20.18
C ASP A 610 12.73 20.27 19.13
N ARG A 611 12.24 19.73 18.01
CA ARG A 611 11.59 20.53 16.97
C ARG A 611 10.19 20.96 17.31
N ALA A 612 9.40 20.09 17.93
CA ALA A 612 8.02 20.37 18.28
C ALA A 612 7.93 21.33 19.48
N VAL A 613 8.85 21.16 20.45
CA VAL A 613 8.89 21.95 21.68
C VAL A 613 10.30 22.52 21.89
N PRO A 614 10.68 23.59 21.15
CA PRO A 614 12.02 24.16 21.25
C PRO A 614 12.36 24.58 22.68
N GLY A 615 13.48 24.07 23.20
CA GLY A 615 13.95 24.35 24.55
C GLY A 615 13.36 23.45 25.64
N ASN A 616 12.66 22.37 25.27
CA ASN A 616 12.32 21.32 26.22
C ASN A 616 13.59 20.70 26.84
N ALA A 617 13.52 20.32 28.11
CA ALA A 617 14.63 19.71 28.85
C ALA A 617 14.44 18.19 29.02
N THR A 618 13.42 17.62 28.35
CA THR A 618 13.10 16.20 28.43
C THR A 618 14.22 15.39 27.76
N PRO A 619 14.75 14.34 28.41
CA PRO A 619 15.87 13.59 27.85
C PRO A 619 15.52 12.86 26.54
N THR A 620 16.36 13.03 25.53
CA THR A 620 16.31 12.25 24.29
C THR A 620 16.63 10.76 24.53
N VAL A 621 15.87 9.88 23.88
CA VAL A 621 16.17 8.46 23.79
C VAL A 621 16.45 8.14 22.32
N GLU A 622 17.73 8.02 21.99
CA GLU A 622 18.17 7.63 20.65
C GLU A 622 17.62 6.27 20.26
N ARG A 623 17.20 6.11 18.99
CA ARG A 623 16.73 4.82 18.48
C ARG A 623 17.84 3.76 18.41
N ALA A 624 19.09 4.21 18.28
CA ALA A 624 20.30 3.38 18.23
C ALA A 624 20.18 2.21 17.24
N ASP A 625 19.81 2.51 15.99
CA ASP A 625 19.57 1.54 14.92
C ASP A 625 18.59 0.41 15.30
N GLY A 626 17.67 0.69 16.22
CA GLY A 626 16.65 -0.25 16.71
C GLY A 626 17.01 -0.96 18.02
N ALA A 627 18.24 -0.80 18.52
CA ALA A 627 18.67 -1.43 19.78
C ALA A 627 17.92 -0.88 21.02
N ALA A 628 17.48 0.37 20.98
CA ALA A 628 16.66 0.94 22.05
C ALA A 628 15.29 0.25 22.11
N TYR A 629 14.63 0.11 20.97
CA TYR A 629 13.32 -0.55 20.89
C TYR A 629 13.36 -2.00 21.38
N ASP A 630 14.39 -2.75 20.96
CA ASP A 630 14.60 -4.14 21.39
C ASP A 630 14.80 -4.27 22.89
N ARG A 631 15.50 -3.31 23.49
CA ARG A 631 15.70 -3.29 24.94
C ARG A 631 14.39 -3.06 25.68
N GLN A 632 13.56 -2.13 25.23
CA GLN A 632 12.28 -1.84 25.87
C GLN A 632 11.32 -3.04 25.81
N TRP A 633 11.21 -3.68 24.64
CA TRP A 633 10.47 -4.93 24.49
C TRP A 633 11.01 -6.05 25.38
N SER A 634 12.34 -6.21 25.43
CA SER A 634 12.97 -7.20 26.31
C SER A 634 12.65 -6.92 27.80
N ASN A 635 12.72 -5.65 28.22
CA ASN A 635 12.35 -5.24 29.58
C ASN A 635 10.88 -5.53 29.89
N ALA A 636 9.98 -5.26 28.94
CA ALA A 636 8.55 -5.51 29.11
C ALA A 636 8.25 -7.00 29.30
N LEU A 637 8.89 -7.86 28.50
CA LEU A 637 8.60 -9.29 28.48
C LEU A 637 9.38 -10.08 29.54
N ASP A 638 10.48 -9.57 30.09
CA ASP A 638 11.21 -10.22 31.18
C ASP A 638 10.41 -10.15 32.50
N PRO A 639 9.96 -11.27 33.09
CA PRO A 639 9.23 -11.28 34.36
C PRO A 639 9.98 -10.61 35.52
N ALA A 640 11.31 -10.61 35.50
CA ALA A 640 12.13 -9.99 36.53
C ALA A 640 12.18 -8.46 36.40
N ILE A 641 11.82 -7.89 35.25
CA ILE A 641 11.87 -6.45 34.98
C ILE A 641 10.46 -5.91 34.76
N GLY A 642 9.72 -6.49 33.81
CA GLY A 642 8.40 -6.05 33.37
C GLY A 642 7.25 -6.60 34.20
N GLY A 643 7.47 -7.57 35.10
CA GLY A 643 6.41 -8.11 35.95
C GLY A 643 5.36 -8.93 35.21
N SER A 644 5.69 -9.43 34.01
CA SER A 644 4.87 -10.29 33.15
C SER A 644 3.55 -9.61 32.74
N PRO A 645 3.54 -8.87 31.62
CA PRO A 645 2.42 -8.04 31.21
C PRO A 645 1.19 -8.84 30.76
N THR A 646 0.01 -8.24 30.94
CA THR A 646 -1.24 -8.70 30.32
C THR A 646 -1.29 -8.24 28.86
N TRP A 647 -0.97 -6.97 28.64
CA TRP A 647 -0.90 -6.33 27.32
C TRP A 647 0.43 -5.63 27.17
N VAL A 648 0.87 -5.35 25.95
CA VAL A 648 1.95 -4.38 25.72
C VAL A 648 1.41 -3.24 24.90
N SER A 649 1.67 -2.00 25.33
CA SER A 649 1.35 -0.82 24.55
C SER A 649 2.60 -0.29 23.84
N VAL A 650 2.46 0.23 22.63
CA VAL A 650 3.54 0.86 21.87
C VAL A 650 3.26 2.34 21.74
N THR A 651 4.20 3.14 22.23
CA THR A 651 4.22 4.59 22.09
C THR A 651 5.29 4.92 21.04
N SER A 652 4.92 5.08 19.78
CA SER A 652 3.55 5.20 19.25
C SER A 652 3.47 4.68 17.81
N PHE A 653 2.25 4.53 17.26
CA PHE A 653 2.12 4.42 15.82
C PHE A 653 2.63 5.69 15.15
N ASN A 654 2.05 6.86 15.45
CA ASN A 654 2.31 8.09 14.71
C ASN A 654 2.36 9.38 15.54
N GLU A 655 2.88 9.35 16.77
CA GLU A 655 3.23 10.58 17.50
C GLU A 655 4.53 11.16 16.91
N TRP A 656 4.39 11.95 15.84
CA TRP A 656 5.51 12.53 15.11
C TRP A 656 6.26 13.59 15.93
N HIS A 657 5.55 14.33 16.79
CA HIS A 657 6.12 15.45 17.54
C HIS A 657 7.13 15.00 18.59
N GLU A 658 6.92 13.82 19.16
CA GLU A 658 7.80 13.22 20.18
C GLU A 658 8.82 12.24 19.59
N GLY A 659 8.84 12.08 18.26
CA GLY A 659 9.78 11.18 17.59
C GLY A 659 9.66 9.73 18.03
N SER A 660 8.51 9.33 18.59
CA SER A 660 8.24 7.97 19.11
C SER A 660 7.53 7.07 18.08
N SER A 661 7.18 7.63 16.92
CA SER A 661 6.49 6.95 15.82
C SER A 661 7.19 5.66 15.34
N ILE A 662 6.42 4.61 15.06
CA ILE A 662 6.83 3.43 14.27
C ILE A 662 6.29 3.47 12.83
N GLU A 663 5.43 4.44 12.51
CA GLU A 663 4.97 4.72 11.14
C GLU A 663 6.17 4.98 10.22
N PRO A 664 6.12 4.54 8.95
CA PRO A 664 7.23 4.74 8.04
C PRO A 664 7.66 6.20 7.87
N ALA A 665 8.95 6.45 8.10
CA ALA A 665 9.57 7.76 7.88
C ALA A 665 10.27 7.79 6.52
N ASP A 666 10.11 8.87 5.75
CA ASP A 666 10.72 9.06 4.43
C ASP A 666 12.25 8.93 4.51
N SER A 667 12.81 8.11 3.63
CA SER A 667 14.27 7.93 3.50
C SER A 667 14.97 9.08 2.78
N THR A 668 14.21 9.95 2.13
CA THR A 668 14.67 11.09 1.32
C THR A 668 13.89 12.37 1.66
N PRO A 669 13.85 12.78 2.95
CA PRO A 669 13.02 13.89 3.39
C PRO A 669 13.49 15.24 2.80
N PRO A 670 12.66 16.29 2.83
CA PRO A 670 13.01 17.61 2.31
C PRO A 670 14.38 18.11 2.79
N ALA A 671 15.23 18.46 1.83
CA ALA A 671 16.60 18.88 2.11
C ALA A 671 16.64 20.22 2.87
N GLY A 672 17.69 20.42 3.68
CA GLY A 672 17.89 21.69 4.39
C GLY A 672 17.14 21.81 5.73
N HIS A 673 16.36 20.81 6.11
CA HIS A 673 15.63 20.79 7.38
C HIS A 673 16.28 19.90 8.45
N GLY A 674 17.21 19.01 8.10
CA GLY A 674 17.93 18.19 9.09
C GLY A 674 17.10 17.08 9.73
N TYR A 675 16.09 16.56 9.02
CA TYR A 675 15.32 15.40 9.49
C TYR A 675 16.20 14.18 9.69
N GLN A 676 15.91 13.42 10.74
CA GLN A 676 16.39 12.07 10.90
C GLN A 676 15.66 11.14 9.91
N THR A 677 16.24 9.96 9.67
CA THR A 677 15.60 8.88 8.90
C THR A 677 15.79 7.58 9.66
N TYR A 678 15.15 6.50 9.21
CA TYR A 678 15.39 5.17 9.76
C TYR A 678 16.61 4.47 9.15
N SER A 679 17.38 5.13 8.29
CA SER A 679 18.60 4.56 7.71
C SER A 679 19.55 4.09 8.81
N GLY A 680 19.95 2.81 8.76
CA GLY A 680 20.73 2.13 9.79
C GLY A 680 19.91 1.14 10.61
N ALA A 681 18.60 1.38 10.79
CA ALA A 681 17.73 0.54 11.62
C ALA A 681 17.77 -0.93 11.18
N TYR A 682 18.19 -1.81 12.09
CA TYR A 682 18.37 -3.24 11.84
C TYR A 682 19.21 -3.56 10.58
N GLY A 683 20.16 -2.70 10.23
CA GLY A 683 21.04 -2.84 9.08
C GLY A 683 20.42 -2.46 7.73
N GLN A 684 19.23 -1.86 7.72
CA GLN A 684 18.52 -1.44 6.51
C GLN A 684 18.85 0.01 6.13
N THR A 685 18.72 0.36 4.85
CA THR A 685 18.93 1.73 4.33
C THR A 685 17.92 2.04 3.23
N GLY A 686 17.78 3.34 2.88
CA GLY A 686 16.86 3.78 1.83
C GLY A 686 15.40 3.42 2.14
N GLU A 687 14.62 3.13 1.11
CA GLU A 687 13.20 2.77 1.24
C GLU A 687 12.96 1.55 2.13
N ALA A 688 13.87 0.58 2.12
CA ALA A 688 13.75 -0.61 2.96
C ALA A 688 13.70 -0.25 4.46
N ALA A 689 14.46 0.77 4.87
CA ALA A 689 14.52 1.20 6.26
C ALA A 689 13.24 1.88 6.75
N GLN A 690 12.41 2.42 5.85
CA GLN A 690 11.21 3.17 6.24
C GLN A 690 10.26 2.29 7.06
N THR A 691 10.15 0.99 6.74
CA THR A 691 9.23 0.09 7.44
C THR A 691 9.87 -0.73 8.58
N ALA A 692 11.13 -0.45 8.92
CA ALA A 692 11.93 -1.27 9.83
C ALA A 692 11.29 -1.46 11.22
N TYR A 693 10.65 -0.43 11.77
CA TYR A 693 10.02 -0.49 13.09
C TYR A 693 8.66 -1.20 13.08
N LEU A 694 7.94 -1.21 11.95
CA LEU A 694 6.75 -2.06 11.78
C LEU A 694 7.15 -3.53 11.79
N ASP A 695 8.14 -3.90 10.97
CA ASP A 695 8.64 -5.27 10.86
C ASP A 695 9.20 -5.76 12.20
N ARG A 696 9.87 -4.88 12.95
CA ARG A 696 10.35 -5.24 14.28
C ARG A 696 9.24 -5.40 15.30
N THR A 697 8.19 -4.58 15.21
CA THR A 697 7.01 -4.75 16.06
C THR A 697 6.39 -6.13 15.82
N ALA A 698 6.27 -6.58 14.56
CA ALA A 698 5.76 -7.92 14.23
C ALA A 698 6.61 -9.05 14.84
N TYR A 699 7.94 -8.90 14.82
CA TYR A 699 8.84 -9.83 15.51
C TYR A 699 8.55 -9.94 17.01
N TRP A 700 8.32 -8.81 17.69
CA TRP A 700 8.05 -8.78 19.13
C TRP A 700 6.64 -9.24 19.49
N VAL A 701 5.64 -8.92 18.67
CA VAL A 701 4.29 -9.48 18.79
C VAL A 701 4.34 -11.01 18.78
N GLY A 702 5.05 -11.60 17.81
CA GLY A 702 5.20 -13.06 17.74
C GLY A 702 5.90 -13.66 18.96
N ARG A 703 6.87 -12.95 19.55
CA ARG A 703 7.53 -13.35 20.80
C ARG A 703 6.59 -13.29 21.99
N PHE A 704 5.78 -12.24 22.09
CA PHE A 704 4.85 -12.06 23.19
C PHE A 704 3.75 -13.14 23.17
N GLN A 705 3.15 -13.38 22.01
CA GLN A 705 2.16 -14.45 21.83
C GLN A 705 2.76 -15.84 22.07
N GLY A 706 3.99 -16.09 21.60
CA GLY A 706 4.69 -17.36 21.83
C GLY A 706 5.01 -17.62 23.30
N ALA A 707 5.30 -16.58 24.08
CA ALA A 707 5.56 -16.69 25.52
C ALA A 707 4.30 -16.87 26.38
N ALA A 708 3.12 -16.52 25.85
CA ALA A 708 1.83 -16.70 26.53
C ALA A 708 1.25 -18.13 26.39
N ALA A 709 1.82 -18.95 25.50
CA ALA A 709 1.36 -20.32 25.21
C ALA A 709 2.06 -21.41 26.04
N ASP A 710 3.09 -21.05 26.81
CA ASP A 710 3.82 -21.89 27.77
C ASP A 710 3.42 -21.56 29.22
#